data_AF-A0A1I4EZA8-F1
#
_entry.id   AF-A0A1I4EZA8-F1
#
_cell.length_a   1.000
_cell.length_b   1.000
_cell.length_c   1.000
_cell.angle_alpha   90.00
_cell.angle_beta   90.00
_cell.angle_gamma   90.00
#
_symmetry.space_group_name_H-M   'P 1'
#
loop_
_entity.id
_entity.type
_entity.pdbx_description
1 polymer ?
#
loop_
_entity_poly.entity_id
_entity_poly.type
_entity_poly.pdbx_seq_one_letter_code
_entity_poly.pdbx_strand_id
1 'polypeptide(L)'
;MSRNKIKTGNSLKNQPIIINQIEVKPVNRQILDIGKWRTALQSADQGRRTSLFNMYEDILTDGVLGDAIDKRIRAVTGADLTFQYADGSESEDMINMIDTEDFEYLLQEVIKAKFWHMSVIEPTFDTNGMNVYSVPRKHIRPETKTIAKLENDPDGQIPYADLDVIEVISREHKHGLLLRACPYAIMKRGGIGDWAQMVELFGMPLRVGKYSIYDTEARKALQEAFNSQGAAATLIVPKETDIDTTTQSGNGGGTLYKDFINTLDEQLLITILSQTMTTKDGASRSQGQVHKEVEEEVNKSDLRFVQRVLNHKLKPILERRGFPVKGGSFVFPKAIKDLTVEELISLASIIEIPAYYFQEKFGIPAADKGDVIARRNNKPETDPEPEASPDEVKEKKSKKKLFDHFFADAPTQERGNKVSFATRLIDTITGRTTLKDDDGDSYTIDLNKLLNEALKEVYGGNDDLVNENLFRITNDALQHGIDKEVKIAGVDFGKKNQEFIDEFKGNASVFSAFKNHQQTKELVGLLHDENGNLRSFREFKKLALQISKDYNINWLQTEYNTAIRSARAAINYRKWLETEHLYPNLEYLESTASHKRESHLEYVGTILPIHHSWWDTHMPPSDWNCACRVRPTDKEVTPVPGEEYVPPVFQNNPGKTGEFVNIKETPYYKATDEGLRDDIIKSAEELREDYTEKKFRSGGILQTPKNFRQNADEEAKNIRAYTLLAKDYGYKYRLLSVVDKDGHKNADAKNLITGLLSDAKIPISKSGKNAIQNSIKSASNQEIVSEVYIYLGRDYKNVDIWKGLKASLQGDRASNIREIIILTKDGRLKRYDADKLRELFKKKGKN
;
A
#
# COMPACT_ATOMS: atom_id res chain seq x y z
N MET A 1 -11.63 62.44 -7.78
CA MET A 1 -10.87 63.48 -7.05
C MET A 1 -10.54 62.89 -5.68
N SER A 2 -9.35 62.36 -5.43
CA SER A 2 -8.16 63.14 -5.08
C SER A 2 -6.89 62.37 -5.46
N ARG A 3 -6.01 63.01 -6.23
CA ARG A 3 -4.69 62.49 -6.61
C ARG A 3 -3.75 62.62 -5.41
N ASN A 4 -3.49 61.54 -4.68
CA ASN A 4 -2.37 61.51 -3.74
C ASN A 4 -1.08 61.25 -4.52
N LYS A 5 -0.35 62.35 -4.73
CA LYS A 5 1.03 62.38 -5.24
C LYS A 5 1.91 61.48 -4.37
N ILE A 6 2.43 60.41 -4.96
CA ILE A 6 3.60 59.70 -4.44
C ILE A 6 4.74 60.73 -4.40
N LYS A 7 5.20 61.06 -3.19
CA LYS A 7 6.34 61.95 -2.99
C LYS A 7 7.60 61.26 -3.48
N THR A 8 8.11 61.74 -4.61
CA THR A 8 9.49 61.56 -5.06
C THR A 8 10.43 62.18 -4.02
N GLY A 9 11.06 61.33 -3.22
CA GLY A 9 12.04 61.71 -2.20
C GLY A 9 13.40 61.07 -2.47
N ASN A 10 14.32 61.90 -2.96
CA ASN A 10 15.77 61.74 -3.10
C ASN A 10 16.36 60.70 -4.09
N SER A 11 17.03 61.26 -5.09
CA SER A 11 17.99 60.66 -6.01
C SER A 11 19.05 59.80 -5.33
N LEU A 12 19.55 58.76 -6.03
CA LEU A 12 20.87 58.07 -5.98
C LEU A 12 20.63 56.55 -6.15
N LYS A 13 20.99 55.81 -7.21
CA LYS A 13 21.80 55.98 -8.42
C LYS A 13 21.08 55.20 -9.54
N ASN A 14 21.08 55.68 -10.78
CA ASN A 14 20.88 54.84 -11.97
C ASN A 14 22.10 53.90 -12.10
N GLN A 15 22.21 52.92 -11.20
CA GLN A 15 23.18 51.85 -11.39
C GLN A 15 22.68 50.99 -12.55
N PRO A 16 23.56 50.68 -13.53
CA PRO A 16 23.17 49.79 -14.61
C PRO A 16 22.75 48.44 -14.02
N ILE A 17 21.60 47.91 -14.46
CA ILE A 17 21.09 46.60 -14.05
C ILE A 17 22.19 45.57 -14.27
N ILE A 18 22.44 44.69 -13.30
CA ILE A 18 23.58 43.76 -13.29
C ILE A 18 23.58 42.89 -14.54
N ILE A 19 22.42 42.39 -14.96
CA ILE A 19 22.29 41.51 -16.13
C ILE A 19 22.71 42.21 -17.44
N ASN A 20 22.60 43.53 -17.52
CA ASN A 20 23.01 44.31 -18.71
C ASN A 20 24.52 44.53 -18.77
N GLN A 21 25.27 44.13 -17.75
CA GLN A 21 26.72 44.33 -17.64
C GLN A 21 27.53 43.04 -17.87
N ILE A 22 26.85 41.91 -18.14
CA ILE A 22 27.47 40.59 -18.31
C ILE A 22 27.29 40.06 -19.74
N GLU A 23 28.20 39.21 -20.17
CA GLU A 23 28.11 38.54 -21.47
C GLU A 23 27.50 37.15 -21.30
N VAL A 24 26.22 37.02 -21.66
CA VAL A 24 25.50 35.74 -21.58
C VAL A 24 25.78 34.90 -22.83
N LYS A 25 26.39 33.73 -22.65
CA LYS A 25 26.68 32.79 -23.73
C LYS A 25 25.62 31.67 -23.81
N PRO A 26 25.38 31.11 -25.02
CA PRO A 26 24.51 29.96 -25.16
C PRO A 26 25.08 28.74 -24.41
N VAL A 27 24.16 27.90 -23.95
CA VAL A 27 24.50 26.67 -23.22
C VAL A 27 25.35 25.74 -24.09
N ASN A 28 26.51 25.34 -23.58
CA ASN A 28 27.33 24.32 -24.24
C ASN A 28 26.75 22.92 -23.98
N ARG A 29 25.99 22.40 -24.95
CA ARG A 29 25.38 21.06 -24.89
C ARG A 29 26.35 20.05 -25.48
N GLN A 30 26.77 19.08 -24.67
CA GLN A 30 27.70 18.02 -25.07
C GLN A 30 27.18 16.68 -24.57
N ILE A 31 27.66 15.58 -25.15
CA ILE A 31 27.41 14.24 -24.60
C ILE A 31 27.95 14.19 -23.17
N LEU A 32 27.08 13.87 -22.22
CA LEU A 32 27.40 13.78 -20.80
C LEU A 32 27.63 12.33 -20.39
N ASP A 33 28.58 12.12 -19.49
CA ASP A 33 28.85 10.85 -18.84
C ASP A 33 29.17 11.06 -17.36
N ILE A 34 29.22 9.97 -16.59
CA ILE A 34 29.48 10.02 -15.14
C ILE A 34 30.89 10.56 -14.83
N GLY A 35 31.86 10.36 -15.72
CA GLY A 35 33.21 10.92 -15.59
C GLY A 35 33.18 12.45 -15.66
N LYS A 36 32.53 13.02 -16.67
CA LYS A 36 32.33 14.47 -16.82
C LYS A 36 31.58 15.07 -15.63
N TRP A 37 30.57 14.36 -15.11
CA TRP A 37 29.88 14.78 -13.88
C TRP A 37 30.83 14.87 -12.67
N ARG A 38 31.67 13.85 -12.45
CA ARG A 38 32.65 13.88 -11.35
C ARG A 38 33.67 15.02 -11.51
N THR A 39 34.19 15.24 -12.72
CA THR A 39 35.13 16.33 -13.01
C THR A 39 34.48 17.70 -12.84
N ALA A 40 33.22 17.86 -13.27
CA ALA A 40 32.46 19.09 -13.08
C ALA A 40 32.20 19.39 -11.59
N LEU A 41 31.87 18.36 -10.80
CA LEU A 41 31.72 18.48 -9.35
C LEU A 41 33.02 18.89 -8.67
N GLN A 42 34.14 18.24 -8.99
CA GLN A 42 35.47 18.61 -8.48
C GLN A 42 35.83 20.05 -8.82
N SER A 43 35.51 20.50 -10.04
CA SER A 43 35.73 21.89 -10.45
C SER A 43 34.85 22.86 -9.67
N ALA A 44 33.58 22.50 -9.44
CA ALA A 44 32.64 23.30 -8.66
C ALA A 44 33.04 23.41 -7.19
N ASP A 45 33.63 22.35 -6.61
CA ASP A 45 34.21 22.38 -5.26
C ASP A 45 35.39 23.35 -5.14
N GLN A 46 36.08 23.63 -6.24
CA GLN A 46 37.13 24.65 -6.33
C GLN A 46 36.59 26.03 -6.74
N GLY A 47 35.27 26.24 -6.73
CA GLY A 47 34.63 27.51 -7.09
C GLY A 47 34.32 27.67 -8.59
N ARG A 48 34.79 26.76 -9.46
CA ARG A 48 34.56 26.80 -10.91
C ARG A 48 33.30 26.01 -11.28
N ARG A 49 32.16 26.69 -11.30
CA ARG A 49 30.81 26.07 -11.39
C ARG A 49 30.23 25.98 -12.79
N THR A 50 30.84 26.62 -13.79
CA THR A 50 30.30 26.74 -15.15
C THR A 50 29.96 25.39 -15.79
N SER A 51 30.89 24.43 -15.72
CA SER A 51 30.65 23.08 -16.27
C SER A 51 29.51 22.35 -15.58
N LEU A 52 29.37 22.52 -14.27
CA LEU A 52 28.30 21.89 -13.50
C LEU A 52 26.93 22.51 -13.83
N PHE A 53 26.85 23.83 -13.97
CA PHE A 53 25.60 24.49 -14.33
C PHE A 53 25.21 24.30 -15.80
N ASN A 54 26.17 24.20 -16.72
CA ASN A 54 25.89 23.75 -18.10
C ASN A 54 25.28 22.34 -18.09
N MET A 55 25.80 21.45 -17.24
CA MET A 55 25.25 20.10 -17.08
C MET A 55 23.82 20.13 -16.53
N TYR A 56 23.53 21.01 -15.57
CA TYR A 56 22.17 21.17 -15.03
C TYR A 56 21.19 21.64 -16.10
N GLU A 57 21.56 22.62 -16.93
CA GLU A 57 20.71 23.07 -18.04
C GLU A 57 20.45 21.95 -19.05
N ASP A 58 21.45 21.10 -19.32
CA ASP A 58 21.31 20.00 -20.27
C ASP A 58 20.45 18.84 -19.74
N ILE A 59 20.58 18.46 -18.47
CA ILE A 59 19.75 17.37 -17.90
C ILE A 59 18.29 17.76 -17.70
N LEU A 60 17.98 19.05 -17.59
CA LEU A 60 16.59 19.52 -17.49
C LEU A 60 15.78 19.34 -18.78
N THR A 61 16.44 18.96 -19.88
CA THR A 61 15.74 18.48 -21.09
C THR A 61 15.06 17.12 -20.89
N ASP A 62 15.39 16.39 -19.82
CA ASP A 62 14.66 15.19 -19.43
C ASP A 62 13.26 15.54 -18.93
N GLY A 63 12.23 15.04 -19.61
CA GLY A 63 10.84 15.38 -19.29
C GLY A 63 10.40 14.98 -17.88
N VAL A 64 10.89 13.87 -17.32
CA VAL A 64 10.50 13.42 -15.97
C VAL A 64 11.14 14.30 -14.90
N LEU A 65 12.42 14.63 -15.06
CA LEU A 65 13.13 15.54 -14.16
C LEU A 65 12.57 16.97 -14.24
N GLY A 66 12.35 17.48 -15.45
CA GLY A 66 11.78 18.80 -15.70
C GLY A 66 10.40 18.95 -15.07
N ASP A 67 9.47 18.04 -15.37
CA ASP A 67 8.11 18.07 -14.84
C ASP A 67 8.07 17.98 -13.31
N ALA A 68 8.96 17.18 -12.71
CA ALA A 68 9.04 17.06 -11.25
C ALA A 68 9.45 18.38 -10.58
N ILE A 69 10.37 19.13 -11.20
CA ILE A 69 10.80 20.44 -10.70
C ILE A 69 9.69 21.46 -10.92
N ASP A 70 9.10 21.49 -12.11
CA ASP A 70 8.01 22.41 -12.45
C ASP A 70 6.77 22.17 -11.59
N LYS A 71 6.53 20.93 -11.13
CA LYS A 71 5.48 20.62 -10.15
C LYS A 71 5.69 21.34 -8.82
N ARG A 72 6.93 21.36 -8.30
CA ARG A 72 7.27 22.07 -7.06
C ARG A 72 7.25 23.59 -7.23
N ILE A 73 7.67 24.08 -8.39
CA ILE A 73 7.58 25.51 -8.73
C ILE A 73 6.10 25.94 -8.76
N ARG A 74 5.24 25.19 -9.47
CA ARG A 74 3.79 25.46 -9.54
C ARG A 74 3.10 25.38 -8.19
N ALA A 75 3.54 24.50 -7.29
CA ALA A 75 3.00 24.43 -5.94
C ALA A 75 3.31 25.70 -5.12
N VAL A 76 4.37 26.43 -5.44
CA VAL A 76 4.71 27.72 -4.82
C VAL A 76 3.97 28.86 -5.52
N THR A 77 4.02 28.93 -6.85
CA THR A 77 3.42 30.05 -7.59
C THR A 77 1.89 30.01 -7.57
N GLY A 78 1.29 28.82 -7.49
CA GLY A 78 -0.16 28.63 -7.37
C GLY A 78 -0.70 28.62 -5.95
N ALA A 79 0.11 28.93 -4.93
CA ALA A 79 -0.35 29.05 -3.56
C ALA A 79 -0.79 30.48 -3.24
N ASP A 80 -1.89 30.63 -2.52
CA ASP A 80 -2.37 31.94 -2.07
C ASP A 80 -1.30 32.59 -1.18
N LEU A 81 -0.82 33.76 -1.58
CA LEU A 81 0.18 34.54 -0.85
C LEU A 81 -0.42 35.89 -0.52
N THR A 82 -0.45 36.26 0.75
CA THR A 82 -0.93 37.59 1.18
C THR A 82 0.10 38.30 2.05
N PHE A 83 -0.10 39.61 2.23
CA PHE A 83 0.69 40.43 3.13
C PHE A 83 -0.18 40.91 4.29
N GLN A 84 0.07 40.37 5.49
CA GLN A 84 -0.76 40.58 6.68
C GLN A 84 -0.04 41.39 7.74
N TYR A 85 -0.73 42.36 8.34
CA TYR A 85 -0.27 43.09 9.53
C TYR A 85 -0.60 42.34 10.82
N ALA A 86 -0.05 42.80 11.94
CA ALA A 86 -0.26 42.18 13.25
C ALA A 86 -1.73 42.16 13.71
N ASP A 87 -2.58 43.06 13.18
CA ASP A 87 -4.02 43.11 13.43
C ASP A 87 -4.84 42.24 12.47
N GLY A 88 -4.20 41.53 11.54
CA GLY A 88 -4.84 40.69 10.53
C GLY A 88 -5.36 41.44 9.30
N SER A 89 -5.17 42.77 9.23
CA SER A 89 -5.50 43.53 8.01
C SER A 89 -4.51 43.21 6.88
N GLU A 90 -4.98 43.34 5.64
CA GLU A 90 -4.18 43.15 4.43
C GLU A 90 -3.98 44.47 3.69
N SER A 91 -2.82 44.64 3.05
CA SER A 91 -2.50 45.85 2.29
C SER A 91 -2.90 45.68 0.82
N GLU A 92 -3.85 46.48 0.33
CA GLU A 92 -4.23 46.50 -1.09
C GLU A 92 -3.03 46.74 -2.03
N ASP A 93 -2.14 47.68 -1.69
CA ASP A 93 -0.94 47.96 -2.48
C ASP A 93 -0.02 46.74 -2.63
N MET A 94 0.10 45.92 -1.57
CA MET A 94 0.93 44.72 -1.59
C MET A 94 0.25 43.57 -2.32
N ILE A 95 -1.08 43.45 -2.21
CA ILE A 95 -1.86 42.47 -2.96
C ILE A 95 -1.69 42.73 -4.47
N ASN A 96 -1.85 43.98 -4.91
CA ASN A 96 -1.66 44.35 -6.31
C ASN A 96 -0.23 44.09 -6.81
N MET A 97 0.78 44.22 -5.95
CA MET A 97 2.17 43.87 -6.31
C MET A 97 2.38 42.35 -6.41
N ILE A 98 1.77 41.58 -5.51
CA ILE A 98 1.88 40.11 -5.50
C ILE A 98 1.24 39.51 -6.76
N ASP A 99 0.16 40.11 -7.27
CA ASP A 99 -0.58 39.69 -8.47
C ASP A 99 0.08 40.15 -9.80
N THR A 100 1.41 40.30 -9.84
CA THR A 100 2.14 40.68 -11.07
C THR A 100 3.02 39.55 -11.60
N GLU A 101 3.23 39.53 -12.92
CA GLU A 101 4.11 38.56 -13.59
C GLU A 101 5.55 38.60 -13.04
N ASP A 102 6.06 39.80 -12.74
CA ASP A 102 7.37 39.99 -12.13
C ASP A 102 7.46 39.40 -10.72
N PHE A 103 6.39 39.49 -9.93
CA PHE A 103 6.36 38.87 -8.61
C PHE A 103 6.29 37.34 -8.70
N GLU A 104 5.52 36.79 -9.66
CA GLU A 104 5.55 35.35 -9.91
C GLU A 104 6.96 34.88 -10.33
N TYR A 105 7.61 35.62 -11.25
CA TYR A 105 8.98 35.34 -11.67
C TYR A 105 9.98 35.39 -10.50
N LEU A 106 9.82 36.32 -9.57
CA LEU A 106 10.57 36.36 -8.32
C LEU A 106 10.39 35.06 -7.51
N LEU A 107 9.14 34.59 -7.32
CA LEU A 107 8.88 33.34 -6.60
C LEU A 107 9.57 32.16 -7.27
N GLN A 108 9.49 32.07 -8.60
CA GLN A 108 10.15 31.02 -9.39
C GLN A 108 11.67 31.03 -9.18
N GLU A 109 12.32 32.20 -9.24
CA GLU A 109 13.77 32.31 -9.10
C GLU A 109 14.25 32.05 -7.65
N VAL A 110 13.44 32.39 -6.65
CA VAL A 110 13.69 32.05 -5.25
C VAL A 110 13.67 30.54 -5.06
N ILE A 111 12.63 29.83 -5.52
CA ILE A 111 12.54 28.38 -5.34
C ILE A 111 13.59 27.64 -6.18
N LYS A 112 13.93 28.14 -7.38
CA LYS A 112 15.02 27.60 -8.22
C LYS A 112 16.37 27.55 -7.49
N ALA A 113 16.61 28.43 -6.52
CA ALA A 113 17.83 28.37 -5.70
C ALA A 113 17.98 27.03 -4.92
N LYS A 114 16.88 26.34 -4.57
CA LYS A 114 16.98 25.01 -3.92
C LYS A 114 17.54 23.96 -4.88
N PHE A 115 17.13 24.01 -6.14
CA PHE A 115 17.56 23.07 -7.18
C PHE A 115 18.98 23.37 -7.67
N TRP A 116 19.29 24.65 -7.85
CA TRP A 116 20.53 25.13 -8.45
C TRP A 116 21.60 25.61 -7.46
N HIS A 117 21.36 25.47 -6.15
CA HIS A 117 22.15 26.01 -5.03
C HIS A 117 21.92 27.49 -4.73
N MET A 118 21.84 28.34 -5.76
CA MET A 118 21.82 29.79 -5.56
C MET A 118 20.98 30.54 -6.61
N SER A 119 20.55 31.73 -6.22
CA SER A 119 19.99 32.76 -7.08
C SER A 119 20.40 34.14 -6.55
N VAL A 120 20.72 35.08 -7.45
CA VAL A 120 20.85 36.51 -7.14
C VAL A 120 19.85 37.23 -8.02
N ILE A 121 18.89 37.88 -7.36
CA ILE A 121 17.73 38.48 -8.00
C ILE A 121 17.75 39.98 -7.72
N GLU A 122 17.64 40.81 -8.74
CA GLU A 122 17.67 42.26 -8.67
C GLU A 122 16.25 42.82 -8.93
N PRO A 123 15.52 43.20 -7.87
CA PRO A 123 14.24 43.91 -8.02
C PRO A 123 14.47 45.41 -8.24
N THR A 124 14.03 45.91 -9.39
CA THR A 124 13.99 47.34 -9.73
C THR A 124 12.56 47.87 -9.65
N PHE A 125 12.43 49.18 -9.52
CA PHE A 125 11.14 49.84 -9.28
C PHE A 125 11.05 51.06 -10.18
N ASP A 126 10.03 51.10 -11.03
CA ASP A 126 9.75 52.20 -11.95
C ASP A 126 8.31 52.71 -11.79
N THR A 127 7.83 53.52 -12.74
CA THR A 127 6.45 54.05 -12.71
C THR A 127 5.38 53.00 -12.99
N ASN A 128 5.74 51.85 -13.58
CA ASN A 128 4.85 50.77 -13.96
C ASN A 128 4.77 49.68 -12.88
N GLY A 129 5.73 49.63 -11.96
CA GLY A 129 5.71 48.73 -10.81
C GLY A 129 7.09 48.19 -10.44
N MET A 130 7.11 46.97 -9.94
CA MET A 130 8.35 46.23 -9.65
C MET A 130 8.72 45.41 -10.89
N ASN A 131 9.96 45.53 -11.36
CA ASN A 131 10.53 44.62 -12.37
C ASN A 131 11.59 43.72 -11.73
N VAL A 132 11.70 42.47 -12.16
CA VAL A 132 12.58 41.49 -11.53
C VAL A 132 13.55 40.88 -12.53
N TYR A 133 14.86 41.02 -12.25
CA TYR A 133 15.92 40.42 -13.08
C TYR A 133 16.68 39.35 -12.28
N SER A 134 16.95 38.19 -12.89
CA SER A 134 17.75 37.13 -12.28
C SER A 134 19.12 37.05 -12.94
N VAL A 135 20.19 37.10 -12.15
CA VAL A 135 21.55 36.95 -12.68
C VAL A 135 21.79 35.48 -13.06
N PRO A 136 22.23 35.18 -14.29
CA PRO A 136 22.60 33.84 -14.70
C PRO A 136 23.61 33.22 -13.72
N ARG A 137 23.28 32.04 -13.20
CA ARG A 137 23.97 31.42 -12.05
C ARG A 137 25.45 31.16 -12.29
N LYS A 138 25.86 30.97 -13.54
CA LYS A 138 27.25 30.78 -13.98
C LYS A 138 28.14 31.99 -13.63
N HIS A 139 27.56 33.19 -13.53
CA HIS A 139 28.28 34.43 -13.26
C HIS A 139 28.37 34.76 -11.76
N ILE A 140 27.65 34.06 -10.89
CA ILE A 140 27.57 34.41 -9.47
C ILE A 140 28.80 33.85 -8.72
N ARG A 141 29.43 34.68 -7.89
CA ARG A 141 30.50 34.29 -6.94
C ARG A 141 30.03 34.65 -5.51
N PRO A 142 29.31 33.74 -4.82
CA PRO A 142 28.73 34.04 -3.51
C PRO A 142 29.78 34.22 -2.41
N GLU A 143 30.95 33.57 -2.52
CA GLU A 143 32.03 33.67 -1.54
C GLU A 143 32.56 35.11 -1.41
N THR A 144 32.69 35.80 -2.54
CA THR A 144 33.21 37.17 -2.64
C THR A 144 32.11 38.21 -2.79
N LYS A 145 30.84 37.79 -2.92
CA LYS A 145 29.69 38.64 -3.22
C LYS A 145 29.87 39.51 -4.47
N THR A 146 30.39 38.90 -5.53
CA THR A 146 30.65 39.56 -6.82
C THR A 146 30.04 38.79 -7.98
N ILE A 147 29.72 39.47 -9.08
CA ILE A 147 29.30 38.89 -10.35
C ILE A 147 30.45 39.00 -11.36
N ALA A 148 30.72 37.90 -12.06
CA ALA A 148 31.69 37.79 -13.15
C ALA A 148 31.10 38.29 -14.48
N LYS A 149 31.89 38.98 -15.30
CA LYS A 149 31.43 39.45 -16.62
C LYS A 149 31.34 38.30 -17.62
N LEU A 150 32.35 37.43 -17.64
CA LEU A 150 32.33 36.17 -18.38
C LEU A 150 32.05 35.02 -17.42
N GLU A 151 31.33 34.01 -17.90
CA GLU A 151 30.94 32.84 -17.08
C GLU A 151 32.12 32.10 -16.43
N ASN A 152 33.30 32.10 -17.07
CA ASN A 152 34.49 31.35 -16.63
C ASN A 152 35.48 32.17 -15.79
N ASP A 153 35.23 33.47 -15.57
CA ASP A 153 36.17 34.29 -14.80
C ASP A 153 36.18 33.81 -13.34
N PRO A 154 37.35 33.49 -12.76
CA PRO A 154 37.42 32.98 -11.39
C PRO A 154 36.93 34.04 -10.38
N ASP A 155 37.29 35.30 -10.60
CA ASP A 155 36.94 36.43 -9.74
C ASP A 155 35.80 37.26 -10.36
N GLY A 156 34.86 37.71 -9.53
CA GLY A 156 33.81 38.62 -9.99
C GLY A 156 34.28 40.08 -9.93
N GLN A 157 33.86 40.88 -10.90
CA GLN A 157 34.22 42.30 -11.01
C GLN A 157 33.13 43.23 -10.49
N ILE A 158 31.87 42.78 -10.47
CA ILE A 158 30.71 43.60 -10.13
C ILE A 158 30.26 43.22 -8.70
N PRO A 159 30.61 43.99 -7.66
CA PRO A 159 30.17 43.71 -6.30
C PRO A 159 28.66 43.95 -6.15
N TYR A 160 27.97 43.04 -5.46
CA TYR A 160 26.53 43.16 -5.20
C TYR A 160 26.17 43.23 -3.70
N ALA A 161 27.16 43.20 -2.81
CA ALA A 161 26.94 43.18 -1.36
C ALA A 161 26.15 44.39 -0.83
N ASP A 162 26.36 45.57 -1.43
CA ASP A 162 25.73 46.83 -1.04
C ASP A 162 24.54 47.21 -1.95
N LEU A 163 24.16 46.32 -2.87
CA LEU A 163 23.03 46.52 -3.78
C LEU A 163 21.75 45.96 -3.16
N ASP A 164 20.60 46.52 -3.55
CA ASP A 164 19.28 46.00 -3.20
C ASP A 164 18.96 44.75 -4.02
N VAL A 165 19.69 43.66 -3.76
CA VAL A 165 19.49 42.35 -4.38
C VAL A 165 19.02 41.31 -3.36
N ILE A 166 18.23 40.37 -3.84
CA ILE A 166 17.77 39.20 -3.10
C ILE A 166 18.73 38.06 -3.40
N GLU A 167 19.71 37.88 -2.52
CA GLU A 167 20.60 36.72 -2.52
C GLU A 167 19.95 35.55 -1.79
N VAL A 168 19.78 34.44 -2.52
CA VAL A 168 19.26 33.18 -2.00
C VAL A 168 20.33 32.10 -2.17
N ILE A 169 20.80 31.54 -1.05
CA ILE A 169 21.73 30.41 -1.03
C ILE A 169 21.09 29.27 -0.25
N SER A 170 20.87 28.14 -0.93
CA SER A 170 20.37 26.93 -0.30
C SER A 170 21.47 26.28 0.55
N ARG A 171 21.21 26.17 1.85
CA ARG A 171 22.10 25.50 2.82
C ARG A 171 21.85 23.99 2.94
N GLU A 172 20.74 23.49 2.40
CA GLU A 172 20.34 22.09 2.51
C GLU A 172 21.23 21.17 1.66
N HIS A 173 21.61 21.64 0.47
CA HIS A 173 22.36 20.86 -0.51
C HIS A 173 23.49 21.70 -1.11
N LYS A 174 24.74 21.31 -0.82
CA LYS A 174 25.92 21.88 -1.47
C LYS A 174 25.83 21.62 -2.97
N HIS A 175 25.89 22.69 -3.77
CA HIS A 175 25.66 22.69 -5.23
C HIS A 175 24.22 22.34 -5.68
N GLY A 176 23.25 22.32 -4.76
CA GLY A 176 21.82 22.21 -5.11
C GLY A 176 21.32 20.79 -5.29
N LEU A 177 20.00 20.63 -5.33
CA LEU A 177 19.36 19.32 -5.42
C LEU A 177 19.62 18.63 -6.77
N LEU A 178 19.82 19.39 -7.86
CA LEU A 178 20.12 18.84 -9.19
C LEU A 178 21.39 18.00 -9.21
N LEU A 179 22.37 18.27 -8.34
CA LEU A 179 23.59 17.46 -8.24
C LEU A 179 23.30 15.97 -8.03
N ARG A 180 22.31 15.67 -7.19
CA ARG A 180 21.90 14.30 -6.85
C ARG A 180 21.12 13.64 -7.99
N ALA A 181 20.40 14.43 -8.77
CA ALA A 181 19.62 13.95 -9.92
C ALA A 181 20.49 13.70 -11.17
N CYS A 182 21.60 14.42 -11.33
CA CYS A 182 22.53 14.32 -12.47
C CYS A 182 22.87 12.88 -12.88
N PRO A 183 23.40 12.01 -12.00
CA PRO A 183 23.83 10.68 -12.42
C PRO A 183 22.68 9.88 -13.02
N TYR A 184 21.47 9.97 -12.44
CA TYR A 184 20.29 9.25 -12.93
C TYR A 184 19.84 9.77 -14.29
N ALA A 185 19.78 11.09 -14.47
CA ALA A 185 19.39 11.69 -15.75
C ALA A 185 20.39 11.37 -16.88
N ILE A 186 21.70 11.40 -16.58
CA ILE A 186 22.77 11.04 -17.52
C ILE A 186 22.64 9.57 -17.93
N MET A 187 22.53 8.65 -16.96
CA MET A 187 22.38 7.22 -17.23
C MET A 187 21.07 6.91 -17.98
N LYS A 188 19.99 7.63 -17.69
CA LYS A 188 18.70 7.43 -18.35
C LYS A 188 18.77 7.81 -19.81
N ARG A 189 19.32 8.99 -20.13
CA ARG A 189 19.47 9.44 -21.52
C ARG A 189 20.38 8.52 -22.32
N GLY A 190 21.48 8.07 -21.73
CA GLY A 190 22.34 7.04 -22.32
C GLY A 190 21.59 5.73 -22.56
N GLY A 191 20.89 5.22 -21.54
CA GLY A 191 20.14 3.96 -21.60
C GLY A 191 18.97 3.99 -22.60
N ILE A 192 18.31 5.14 -22.80
CA ILE A 192 17.30 5.31 -23.87
C ILE A 192 17.96 5.21 -25.25
N GLY A 193 19.13 5.81 -25.43
CA GLY A 193 19.90 5.70 -26.68
C GLY A 193 20.33 4.26 -26.97
N ASP A 194 20.89 3.57 -25.97
CA ASP A 194 21.28 2.17 -26.08
C ASP A 194 20.08 1.26 -26.37
N TRP A 195 18.93 1.54 -25.72
CA TRP A 195 17.70 0.80 -25.96
C TRP A 195 17.15 1.03 -27.37
N ALA A 196 17.19 2.27 -27.87
CA ALA A 196 16.83 2.59 -29.24
C ALA A 196 17.71 1.84 -30.25
N GLN A 197 19.03 1.80 -30.01
CA GLN A 197 19.97 1.04 -30.85
C GLN A 197 19.67 -0.46 -30.80
N MET A 198 19.34 -1.02 -29.63
CA MET A 198 18.92 -2.41 -29.51
C MET A 198 17.63 -2.69 -30.29
N VAL A 199 16.63 -1.81 -30.21
CA VAL A 199 15.38 -1.94 -30.98
C VAL A 199 15.66 -1.86 -32.48
N GLU A 200 16.59 -1.03 -32.93
CA GLU A 200 16.99 -0.95 -34.33
C GLU A 200 17.68 -2.23 -34.81
N LEU A 201 18.66 -2.73 -34.05
CA LEU A 201 19.45 -3.90 -34.43
C LEU A 201 18.68 -5.23 -34.33
N PHE A 202 17.80 -5.37 -33.32
CA PHE A 202 17.15 -6.64 -33.00
C PHE A 202 15.63 -6.62 -33.18
N GLY A 203 15.01 -5.45 -33.36
CA GLY A 203 13.56 -5.31 -33.55
C GLY A 203 13.08 -5.59 -34.97
N MET A 204 13.97 -5.53 -35.96
CA MET A 204 13.67 -5.87 -37.35
C MET A 204 14.42 -7.13 -37.79
N PRO A 205 13.74 -8.13 -38.40
CA PRO A 205 14.41 -9.35 -38.84
C PRO A 205 15.36 -9.06 -40.01
N LEU A 206 16.60 -9.59 -39.92
CA LEU A 206 17.53 -9.61 -41.05
C LEU A 206 16.97 -10.51 -42.16
N ARG A 207 16.79 -9.96 -43.37
CA ARG A 207 16.30 -10.72 -44.52
C ARG A 207 17.48 -11.27 -45.32
N VAL A 208 17.60 -12.58 -45.42
CA VAL A 208 18.67 -13.23 -46.18
C VAL A 208 18.10 -13.84 -47.47
N GLY A 209 18.52 -13.31 -48.62
CA GLY A 209 18.22 -13.87 -49.94
C GLY A 209 19.38 -14.73 -50.43
N LYS A 210 19.10 -15.99 -50.79
CA LYS A 210 20.10 -16.91 -51.34
C LYS A 210 19.93 -17.05 -52.85
N TYR A 211 21.01 -16.89 -53.61
CA TYR A 211 21.03 -17.06 -55.07
C TYR A 211 22.11 -18.08 -55.50
N SER A 212 21.99 -18.64 -56.70
CA SER A 212 23.03 -19.53 -57.26
C SER A 212 24.16 -18.70 -57.86
N ILE A 213 25.44 -19.07 -57.67
CA ILE A 213 26.60 -18.31 -58.19
C ILE A 213 26.48 -18.03 -59.70
N TYR A 214 25.89 -18.99 -60.43
CA TYR A 214 25.76 -18.93 -61.88
C TYR A 214 24.53 -18.17 -62.39
N ASP A 215 23.63 -17.72 -61.50
CA ASP A 215 22.39 -17.03 -61.86
C ASP A 215 22.43 -15.55 -61.46
N THR A 216 22.97 -14.72 -62.36
CA THR A 216 23.13 -13.28 -62.13
C THR A 216 21.84 -12.48 -62.28
N GLU A 217 20.85 -13.00 -62.99
CA GLU A 217 19.53 -12.37 -63.15
C GLU A 217 18.72 -12.51 -61.85
N ALA A 218 18.71 -13.70 -61.24
CA ALA A 218 18.07 -13.92 -59.94
C ALA A 218 18.66 -13.03 -58.85
N ARG A 219 19.98 -12.78 -58.86
CA ARG A 219 20.62 -11.83 -57.93
C ARG A 219 20.06 -10.42 -58.07
N LYS A 220 19.94 -9.91 -59.31
CA LYS A 220 19.43 -8.56 -59.58
C LYS A 220 17.95 -8.43 -59.19
N ALA A 221 17.13 -9.42 -59.54
CA ALA A 221 15.72 -9.45 -59.16
C ALA A 221 15.53 -9.49 -57.64
N LEU A 222 16.34 -10.27 -56.91
CA LEU A 222 16.33 -10.28 -55.44
C LEU A 222 16.75 -8.93 -54.85
N GLN A 223 17.73 -8.25 -55.44
CA GLN A 223 18.18 -6.93 -55.01
C GLN A 223 17.08 -5.87 -55.19
N GLU A 224 16.40 -5.85 -56.34
CA GLU A 224 15.27 -4.94 -56.58
C GLU A 224 14.06 -5.25 -55.69
N ALA A 225 13.78 -6.53 -55.46
CA ALA A 225 12.72 -6.98 -54.55
C ALA A 225 12.99 -6.56 -53.10
N PHE A 226 14.24 -6.62 -52.63
CA PHE A 226 14.58 -6.18 -51.28
C PHE A 226 14.60 -4.65 -51.13
N ASN A 227 15.13 -3.92 -52.11
CA ASN A 227 15.15 -2.46 -52.09
C ASN A 227 13.73 -1.84 -52.11
N SER A 228 12.76 -2.52 -52.71
CA SER A 228 11.35 -2.08 -52.75
C SER A 228 10.55 -2.43 -51.48
N GLN A 229 11.09 -3.27 -50.57
CA GLN A 229 10.39 -3.78 -49.38
C GLN A 229 10.72 -3.06 -48.06
N GLY A 230 11.33 -1.88 -48.11
CA GLY A 230 11.49 -0.96 -46.97
C GLY A 230 12.82 -1.07 -46.21
N ALA A 231 12.85 -0.54 -44.97
CA ALA A 231 14.08 -0.23 -44.22
C ALA A 231 14.76 -1.40 -43.47
N ALA A 232 14.29 -2.64 -43.63
CA ALA A 232 14.90 -3.79 -42.95
C ALA A 232 16.28 -4.10 -43.54
N ALA A 233 17.25 -4.47 -42.70
CA ALA A 233 18.54 -4.94 -43.18
C ALA A 233 18.39 -6.18 -44.07
N THR A 234 19.04 -6.16 -45.25
CA THR A 234 18.97 -7.24 -46.24
C THR A 234 20.36 -7.73 -46.62
N LEU A 235 20.53 -9.04 -46.71
CA LEU A 235 21.78 -9.70 -47.08
C LEU A 235 21.52 -10.65 -48.25
N ILE A 236 22.27 -10.51 -49.34
CA ILE A 236 22.15 -11.35 -50.53
C ILE A 236 23.44 -12.14 -50.71
N VAL A 237 23.36 -13.46 -50.65
CA VAL A 237 24.56 -14.32 -50.71
C VAL A 237 24.37 -15.55 -51.60
N PRO A 238 25.48 -16.12 -52.13
CA PRO A 238 25.46 -17.41 -52.79
C PRO A 238 25.00 -18.56 -51.87
N LYS A 239 24.38 -19.59 -52.44
CA LYS A 239 23.93 -20.78 -51.69
C LYS A 239 25.07 -21.56 -51.04
N GLU A 240 26.26 -21.45 -51.60
CA GLU A 240 27.50 -22.11 -51.20
C GLU A 240 28.20 -21.38 -50.04
N THR A 241 27.68 -20.21 -49.63
CA THR A 241 28.17 -19.46 -48.47
C THR A 241 27.26 -19.72 -47.27
N ASP A 242 27.85 -20.28 -46.21
CA ASP A 242 27.15 -20.41 -44.93
C ASP A 242 27.14 -19.09 -44.18
N ILE A 243 25.99 -18.77 -43.57
CA ILE A 243 25.80 -17.58 -42.75
C ILE A 243 25.11 -17.99 -41.47
N ASP A 244 25.87 -17.89 -40.38
CA ASP A 244 25.31 -18.00 -39.04
C ASP A 244 24.76 -16.65 -38.60
N THR A 245 23.44 -16.55 -38.55
CA THR A 245 22.76 -15.42 -37.92
C THR A 245 22.54 -15.75 -36.45
N THR A 246 23.40 -15.24 -35.57
CA THR A 246 23.22 -15.36 -34.13
C THR A 246 22.08 -14.43 -33.71
N THR A 247 20.84 -14.90 -33.85
CA THR A 247 19.71 -14.24 -33.19
C THR A 247 19.82 -14.52 -31.70
N GLN A 248 20.05 -13.49 -30.88
CA GLN A 248 19.91 -13.63 -29.43
C GLN A 248 18.46 -13.98 -29.12
N SER A 249 18.16 -15.27 -29.02
CA SER A 249 16.86 -15.85 -28.69
C SER A 249 16.57 -15.81 -27.17
N GLY A 250 17.17 -14.85 -26.46
CA GLY A 250 16.97 -14.66 -25.02
C GLY A 250 15.80 -13.72 -24.73
N ASN A 251 14.78 -14.23 -24.05
CA ASN A 251 13.57 -13.51 -23.58
C ASN A 251 13.81 -12.32 -22.62
N GLY A 252 15.03 -11.75 -22.51
CA GLY A 252 15.42 -10.84 -21.42
C GLY A 252 15.94 -9.46 -21.82
N GLY A 253 16.21 -9.18 -23.09
CA GLY A 253 16.88 -7.92 -23.49
C GLY A 253 16.00 -6.68 -23.34
N GLY A 254 14.83 -6.67 -24.01
CA GLY A 254 14.00 -5.47 -24.07
C GLY A 254 13.33 -5.07 -22.75
N THR A 255 13.03 -6.04 -21.88
CA THR A 255 12.48 -5.77 -20.55
C THR A 255 13.54 -5.19 -19.61
N LEU A 256 14.79 -5.64 -19.70
CA LEU A 256 15.88 -5.16 -18.85
C LEU A 256 16.13 -3.65 -19.03
N TYR A 257 16.20 -3.16 -20.27
CA TYR A 257 16.36 -1.73 -20.54
C TYR A 257 15.16 -0.91 -20.04
N LYS A 258 13.94 -1.42 -20.26
CA LYS A 258 12.73 -0.78 -19.76
C LYS A 258 12.73 -0.67 -18.23
N ASP A 259 13.05 -1.75 -17.54
CA ASP A 259 13.09 -1.80 -16.08
C ASP A 259 14.19 -0.90 -15.52
N PHE A 260 15.35 -0.83 -16.19
CA PHE A 260 16.42 0.10 -15.86
C PHE A 260 15.97 1.57 -15.99
N ILE A 261 15.38 1.95 -17.12
CA ILE A 261 14.87 3.32 -17.34
C ILE A 261 13.77 3.66 -16.33
N ASN A 262 12.84 2.73 -16.07
CA ASN A 262 11.80 2.91 -15.07
C ASN A 262 12.37 3.15 -13.67
N THR A 263 13.39 2.38 -13.29
CA THR A 263 14.08 2.54 -12.01
C THR A 263 14.75 3.92 -11.93
N LEU A 264 15.40 4.39 -13.00
CA LEU A 264 16.05 5.70 -13.02
C LEU A 264 15.07 6.86 -12.88
N ASP A 265 13.93 6.79 -13.57
CA ASP A 265 12.84 7.75 -13.38
C ASP A 265 12.30 7.77 -11.94
N GLU A 266 12.15 6.60 -11.31
CA GLU A 266 11.72 6.53 -9.92
C GLU A 266 12.73 7.21 -9.00
N GLN A 267 14.03 6.98 -9.22
CA GLN A 267 15.08 7.67 -8.47
C GLN A 267 15.06 9.19 -8.69
N LEU A 268 14.80 9.67 -9.90
CA LEU A 268 14.63 11.10 -10.20
C LEU A 268 13.44 11.69 -9.43
N LEU A 269 12.28 11.03 -9.48
CA LEU A 269 11.07 11.47 -8.79
C LEU A 269 11.23 11.44 -7.27
N ILE A 270 11.83 10.40 -6.70
CA ILE A 270 12.14 10.34 -5.26
C ILE A 270 13.10 11.47 -4.87
N THR A 271 14.12 11.74 -5.69
CA THR A 271 15.09 12.80 -5.41
C THR A 271 14.44 14.19 -5.36
N ILE A 272 13.48 14.47 -6.26
CA ILE A 272 12.86 15.79 -6.38
C ILE A 272 11.59 15.93 -5.55
N LEU A 273 10.67 14.97 -5.60
CA LEU A 273 9.34 15.01 -4.99
C LEU A 273 9.21 14.17 -3.72
N SER A 274 10.22 13.36 -3.37
CA SER A 274 10.16 12.37 -2.28
C SER A 274 9.11 11.26 -2.46
N GLN A 275 8.51 11.16 -3.64
CA GLN A 275 7.51 10.15 -4.01
C GLN A 275 7.52 9.91 -5.53
N THR A 276 6.93 8.80 -6.00
CA THR A 276 6.88 8.42 -7.43
C THR A 276 5.47 8.36 -8.04
N MET A 277 4.46 7.99 -7.24
CA MET A 277 3.16 7.55 -7.75
C MET A 277 2.26 8.69 -8.30
N THR A 278 2.32 9.91 -7.77
CA THR A 278 1.46 11.00 -8.30
C THR A 278 1.85 11.44 -9.71
N THR A 279 3.02 11.00 -10.20
CA THR A 279 3.55 11.35 -11.52
C THR A 279 3.55 10.16 -12.50
N LYS A 280 3.63 8.92 -12.01
CA LYS A 280 3.77 7.72 -12.87
C LYS A 280 2.55 6.81 -12.99
N ASP A 281 1.70 6.67 -11.97
CA ASP A 281 0.70 5.57 -11.95
C ASP A 281 -0.70 5.97 -11.45
N GLY A 282 -1.72 5.47 -12.14
CA GLY A 282 -3.14 5.61 -11.81
C GLY A 282 -3.66 4.52 -10.86
N ALA A 283 -3.04 4.31 -9.71
CA ALA A 283 -3.49 3.33 -8.71
C ALA A 283 -4.30 3.98 -7.57
N SER A 284 -5.22 3.18 -6.99
CA SER A 284 -6.21 3.45 -5.92
C SER A 284 -6.15 4.84 -5.22
N ARG A 285 -7.30 5.52 -5.13
CA ARG A 285 -7.49 6.82 -4.44
C ARG A 285 -6.80 6.92 -3.07
N SER A 286 -6.70 5.82 -2.32
CA SER A 286 -6.00 5.77 -1.02
C SER A 286 -4.48 5.87 -1.11
N GLN A 287 -3.86 5.26 -2.12
CA GLN A 287 -2.41 5.39 -2.37
C GLN A 287 -2.10 6.79 -2.91
N GLY A 288 -2.90 7.27 -3.87
CA GLY A 288 -2.80 8.64 -4.36
C GLY A 288 -2.89 9.68 -3.23
N GLN A 289 -3.71 9.44 -2.21
CA GLN A 289 -3.86 10.34 -1.06
C GLN A 289 -2.63 10.38 -0.14
N VAL A 290 -2.01 9.24 0.18
CA VAL A 290 -0.75 9.20 0.96
C VAL A 290 0.40 9.88 0.21
N HIS A 291 0.54 9.58 -1.09
CA HIS A 291 1.57 10.23 -1.90
C HIS A 291 1.33 11.73 -2.06
N LYS A 292 0.06 12.14 -2.11
CA LYS A 292 -0.32 13.55 -2.06
C LYS A 292 0.05 14.19 -0.72
N GLU A 293 -0.14 13.52 0.41
CA GLU A 293 0.26 14.03 1.73
C GLU A 293 1.77 14.28 1.81
N VAL A 294 2.60 13.33 1.34
CA VAL A 294 4.06 13.50 1.28
C VAL A 294 4.46 14.66 0.36
N GLU A 295 3.80 14.77 -0.79
CA GLU A 295 4.01 15.88 -1.71
C GLU A 295 3.60 17.23 -1.09
N GLU A 296 2.46 17.28 -0.39
CA GLU A 296 1.98 18.45 0.35
C GLU A 296 2.95 18.84 1.48
N GLU A 297 3.64 17.89 2.12
CA GLU A 297 4.70 18.17 3.10
C GLU A 297 5.92 18.83 2.45
N VAL A 298 6.37 18.35 1.29
CA VAL A 298 7.46 18.95 0.52
C VAL A 298 7.08 20.36 0.06
N ASN A 299 5.87 20.52 -0.50
CA ASN A 299 5.34 21.80 -0.92
C ASN A 299 5.26 22.79 0.26
N LYS A 300 4.79 22.35 1.42
CA LYS A 300 4.76 23.17 2.64
C LYS A 300 6.16 23.60 3.10
N SER A 301 7.16 22.74 2.94
CA SER A 301 8.56 23.10 3.21
C SER A 301 9.06 24.19 2.26
N ASP A 302 8.68 24.11 0.99
CA ASP A 302 9.03 25.09 -0.04
C ASP A 302 8.33 26.43 0.18
N LEU A 303 7.04 26.43 0.50
CA LEU A 303 6.29 27.64 0.88
C LEU A 303 6.95 28.35 2.08
N ARG A 304 7.33 27.58 3.12
CA ARG A 304 8.06 28.13 4.28
C ARG A 304 9.43 28.70 3.91
N PHE A 305 10.13 28.07 2.98
CA PHE A 305 11.40 28.57 2.49
C PHE A 305 11.23 29.91 1.77
N VAL A 306 10.28 29.99 0.84
CA VAL A 306 9.96 31.21 0.08
C VAL A 306 9.49 32.32 1.01
N GLN A 307 8.56 32.03 1.93
CA GLN A 307 8.06 32.99 2.91
C GLN A 307 9.19 33.60 3.75
N ARG A 308 10.17 32.79 4.18
CA ARG A 308 11.35 33.28 4.90
C ARG A 308 12.20 34.20 4.03
N VAL A 309 12.44 33.83 2.77
CA VAL A 309 13.22 34.68 1.84
C VAL A 309 12.51 36.02 1.63
N LEU A 310 11.21 36.03 1.35
CA LEU A 310 10.43 37.26 1.16
C LEU A 310 10.51 38.16 2.40
N ASN A 311 10.28 37.61 3.60
CA ASN A 311 10.29 38.40 4.82
C ASN A 311 11.68 38.87 5.27
N HIS A 312 12.74 38.09 5.04
CA HIS A 312 14.10 38.46 5.47
C HIS A 312 14.89 39.24 4.42
N LYS A 313 14.55 39.15 3.13
CA LYS A 313 15.31 39.75 2.03
C LYS A 313 14.52 40.80 1.26
N LEU A 314 13.31 40.47 0.79
CA LEU A 314 12.50 41.41 0.00
C LEU A 314 11.89 42.51 0.88
N LYS A 315 11.27 42.15 2.01
CA LYS A 315 10.58 43.11 2.89
C LYS A 315 11.47 44.29 3.31
N PRO A 316 12.74 44.11 3.76
CA PRO A 316 13.60 45.25 4.08
C PRO A 316 13.91 46.16 2.89
N ILE A 317 13.99 45.61 1.66
CA ILE A 317 14.17 46.41 0.44
C ILE A 317 12.93 47.26 0.17
N LEU A 318 11.74 46.67 0.29
CA LEU A 318 10.46 47.36 0.14
C LEU A 318 10.28 48.46 1.20
N GLU A 319 10.67 48.19 2.46
CA GLU A 319 10.59 49.17 3.55
C GLU A 319 11.48 50.39 3.28
N ARG A 320 12.73 50.18 2.82
CA ARG A 320 13.63 51.28 2.42
C ARG A 320 13.06 52.12 1.27
N ARG A 321 12.25 51.51 0.40
CA ARG A 321 11.62 52.15 -0.76
C ARG A 321 10.27 52.79 -0.43
N GLY A 322 9.83 52.75 0.83
CA GLY A 322 8.63 53.44 1.31
C GLY A 322 7.32 52.69 1.06
N PHE A 323 7.37 51.41 0.68
CA PHE A 323 6.18 50.57 0.60
C PHE A 323 5.61 50.31 2.01
N PRO A 324 4.28 50.09 2.14
CA PRO A 324 3.61 49.95 3.43
C PRO A 324 3.87 48.60 4.11
N VAL A 325 5.12 48.13 4.18
CA VAL A 325 5.44 46.79 4.71
C VAL A 325 5.79 46.79 6.21
N LYS A 326 5.80 47.96 6.85
CA LYS A 326 6.18 48.09 8.26
C LYS A 326 5.14 47.42 9.16
N GLY A 327 5.59 46.53 10.04
CA GLY A 327 4.71 45.80 10.95
C GLY A 327 3.91 44.64 10.35
N GLY A 328 4.02 44.39 9.04
CA GLY A 328 3.39 43.24 8.38
C GLY A 328 4.37 42.16 7.91
N SER A 329 3.85 41.07 7.35
CA SER A 329 4.65 39.97 6.84
C SER A 329 3.97 39.25 5.68
N PHE A 330 4.77 38.72 4.76
CA PHE A 330 4.30 37.79 3.76
C PHE A 330 3.92 36.47 4.44
N VAL A 331 2.73 35.97 4.16
CA VAL A 331 2.19 34.75 4.75
C VAL A 331 1.49 33.94 3.66
N PHE A 332 1.81 32.64 3.59
CA PHE A 332 0.94 31.69 2.92
C PHE A 332 -0.10 31.23 3.96
N PRO A 333 -1.35 31.70 3.90
CA PRO A 333 -2.38 31.24 4.82
C PRO A 333 -2.52 29.72 4.70
N LYS A 334 -2.75 29.05 5.83
CA LYS A 334 -3.05 27.61 5.79
C LYS A 334 -4.33 27.49 4.98
N ALA A 335 -4.28 26.77 3.86
CA ALA A 335 -5.47 26.38 3.11
C ALA A 335 -6.53 25.93 4.11
N ILE A 336 -7.60 26.71 4.22
CA ILE A 336 -8.75 26.35 5.02
C ILE A 336 -9.22 25.06 4.39
N LYS A 337 -9.15 23.96 5.15
CA LYS A 337 -9.73 22.69 4.75
C LYS A 337 -11.12 23.01 4.18
N ASP A 338 -11.40 22.66 2.93
CA ASP A 338 -12.71 22.92 2.34
C ASP A 338 -13.77 22.24 3.19
N LEU A 339 -14.35 23.00 4.13
CA LEU A 339 -15.40 22.53 5.01
C LEU A 339 -16.59 22.18 4.12
N THR A 340 -17.11 20.98 4.27
CA THR A 340 -18.31 20.57 3.54
C THR A 340 -19.51 21.41 3.97
N VAL A 341 -20.57 21.43 3.16
CA VAL A 341 -21.83 22.12 3.53
C VAL A 341 -22.34 21.61 4.89
N GLU A 342 -22.21 20.31 5.16
CA GLU A 342 -22.60 19.68 6.42
C GLU A 342 -21.73 20.15 7.60
N GLU A 343 -20.41 20.22 7.41
CA GLU A 343 -19.49 20.73 8.45
C GLU A 343 -19.76 22.22 8.75
N LEU A 344 -20.07 23.04 7.73
CA LEU A 344 -20.42 24.44 7.93
C LEU A 344 -21.78 24.63 8.59
N ILE A 345 -22.78 23.79 8.29
CA ILE A 345 -24.07 23.81 9.01
C ILE A 345 -23.86 23.41 10.47
N SER A 346 -23.01 22.42 10.75
CA SER A 346 -22.65 22.03 12.11
C SER A 346 -21.84 23.10 12.86
N LEU A 347 -21.06 23.91 12.13
CA LEU A 347 -20.38 25.07 12.70
C LEU A 347 -21.35 26.22 12.94
N ALA A 348 -22.29 26.48 12.04
CA ALA A 348 -23.28 27.56 12.15
C ALA A 348 -24.23 27.38 13.34
N SER A 349 -24.39 26.16 13.86
CA SER A 349 -25.13 25.91 15.10
C SER A 349 -24.33 26.21 16.37
N ILE A 350 -23.02 26.42 16.25
CA ILE A 350 -22.09 26.68 17.36
C ILE A 350 -21.56 28.12 17.31
N ILE A 351 -21.39 28.70 16.12
CA ILE A 351 -20.91 30.06 15.88
C ILE A 351 -21.81 30.79 14.88
N GLU A 352 -22.00 32.09 15.05
CA GLU A 352 -22.79 32.91 14.11
C GLU A 352 -22.00 33.12 12.81
N ILE A 353 -22.50 32.53 11.72
CA ILE A 353 -21.93 32.68 10.38
C ILE A 353 -22.92 33.45 9.50
N PRO A 354 -22.53 34.60 8.91
CA PRO A 354 -23.42 35.38 8.05
C PRO A 354 -23.89 34.58 6.82
N ALA A 355 -25.17 34.71 6.46
CA ALA A 355 -25.76 33.94 5.34
C ALA A 355 -25.10 34.22 3.98
N TYR A 356 -24.59 35.45 3.75
CA TYR A 356 -23.89 35.80 2.51
C TYR A 356 -22.59 35.00 2.33
N TYR A 357 -21.95 34.58 3.43
CA TYR A 357 -20.72 33.78 3.39
C TYR A 357 -20.96 32.39 2.77
N PHE A 358 -22.14 31.80 2.99
CA PHE A 358 -22.54 30.55 2.34
C PHE A 358 -22.79 30.73 0.84
N GLN A 359 -23.38 31.87 0.46
CA GLN A 359 -23.69 32.20 -0.94
C GLN A 359 -22.42 32.41 -1.75
N GLU A 360 -21.45 33.16 -1.21
CA GLU A 360 -20.18 33.43 -1.85
C GLU A 360 -19.29 32.18 -1.94
N LYS A 361 -19.15 31.43 -0.84
CA LYS A 361 -18.29 30.23 -0.79
C LYS A 361 -18.74 29.11 -1.73
N PHE A 362 -20.05 28.95 -1.94
CA PHE A 362 -20.61 27.89 -2.80
C PHE A 362 -21.17 28.41 -4.13
N GLY A 363 -21.00 29.70 -4.43
CA GLY A 363 -21.54 30.31 -5.64
C GLY A 363 -23.07 30.22 -5.76
N ILE A 364 -23.79 30.21 -4.63
CA ILE A 364 -25.26 30.15 -4.61
C ILE A 364 -25.78 31.59 -4.74
N PRO A 365 -26.47 31.94 -5.85
CA PRO A 365 -27.01 33.28 -6.01
C PRO A 365 -28.06 33.59 -4.94
N ALA A 366 -28.07 34.84 -4.45
CA ALA A 366 -29.14 35.32 -3.60
C ALA A 366 -30.45 35.34 -4.39
N ALA A 367 -31.53 34.78 -3.81
CA ALA A 367 -32.84 34.80 -4.45
C ALA A 367 -33.45 36.21 -4.41
N ASP A 368 -33.96 36.69 -5.53
CA ASP A 368 -34.65 37.97 -5.64
C ASP A 368 -36.13 37.86 -5.19
N LYS A 369 -36.77 39.02 -4.97
CA LYS A 369 -38.22 39.09 -4.68
C LYS A 369 -39.03 38.59 -5.90
N GLY A 370 -39.33 37.30 -5.92
CA GLY A 370 -40.15 36.66 -6.95
C GLY A 370 -39.65 35.29 -7.40
N ASP A 371 -38.44 34.89 -6.98
CA ASP A 371 -37.85 33.61 -7.38
C ASP A 371 -38.56 32.40 -6.77
N VAL A 372 -38.70 31.34 -7.57
CA VAL A 372 -39.23 30.06 -7.10
C VAL A 372 -38.14 29.33 -6.30
N ILE A 373 -38.26 29.38 -4.97
CA ILE A 373 -37.28 28.82 -4.04
C ILE A 373 -37.42 27.29 -3.96
N ALA A 374 -36.35 26.56 -4.25
CA ALA A 374 -36.28 25.12 -4.02
C ALA A 374 -36.32 24.82 -2.51
N ARG A 375 -37.38 24.16 -2.01
CA ARG A 375 -37.52 23.73 -0.61
C ARG A 375 -37.68 22.22 -0.51
N ARG A 376 -37.09 21.61 0.52
CA ARG A 376 -37.30 20.21 0.89
C ARG A 376 -38.69 20.09 1.56
N ASN A 377 -39.58 19.30 0.99
CA ASN A 377 -40.92 19.06 1.55
C ASN A 377 -40.82 18.26 2.86
N ASN A 378 -40.90 18.93 4.01
CA ASN A 378 -41.31 18.31 5.26
C ASN A 378 -42.83 18.50 5.39
N LYS A 379 -43.60 17.45 5.12
CA LYS A 379 -45.00 17.36 5.54
C LYS A 379 -45.02 16.79 6.97
N PRO A 380 -45.67 17.46 7.93
CA PRO A 380 -45.99 16.88 9.23
C PRO A 380 -47.36 16.18 9.16
N GLU A 381 -47.42 14.90 9.51
CA GLU A 381 -48.68 14.25 9.90
C GLU A 381 -48.81 14.35 11.42
N THR A 382 -49.92 14.95 11.84
CA THR A 382 -50.35 15.14 13.22
C THR A 382 -51.21 13.98 13.68
N ASP A 383 -50.94 13.43 14.87
CA ASP A 383 -51.97 13.06 15.85
C ASP A 383 -51.32 12.89 17.26
N PRO A 384 -52.11 12.92 18.36
CA PRO A 384 -51.89 13.88 19.45
C PRO A 384 -51.25 13.28 20.71
N GLU A 385 -50.65 14.14 21.54
CA GLU A 385 -50.25 13.83 22.92
C GLU A 385 -51.47 13.58 23.82
N PRO A 386 -51.31 12.74 24.85
CA PRO A 386 -51.35 13.34 26.18
C PRO A 386 -50.31 12.81 27.18
N GLU A 387 -49.78 13.79 27.91
CA GLU A 387 -49.47 13.84 29.36
C GLU A 387 -48.39 12.95 29.98
N ALA A 388 -47.55 13.64 30.75
CA ALA A 388 -46.39 13.15 31.47
C ALA A 388 -46.72 12.37 32.75
N SER A 389 -45.85 11.41 33.09
CA SER A 389 -45.43 11.18 34.48
C SER A 389 -43.95 10.75 34.54
N PRO A 390 -43.25 11.05 35.64
CA PRO A 390 -41.79 11.16 35.70
C PRO A 390 -41.11 9.86 36.17
N ASP A 391 -39.77 9.91 36.16
CA ASP A 391 -38.79 8.93 36.69
C ASP A 391 -38.26 7.88 35.70
N GLU A 392 -37.14 8.21 35.05
CA GLU A 392 -35.84 7.63 35.42
C GLU A 392 -34.72 8.31 34.63
N VAL A 393 -33.89 9.06 35.35
CA VAL A 393 -32.57 9.48 34.87
C VAL A 393 -31.72 8.22 34.67
N LYS A 394 -31.37 7.88 33.43
CA LYS A 394 -30.27 6.97 33.14
C LYS A 394 -29.20 7.65 32.30
N GLU A 395 -28.05 7.78 32.94
CA GLU A 395 -26.74 8.17 32.46
C GLU A 395 -26.48 7.74 31.01
N LYS A 396 -26.14 8.71 30.15
CA LYS A 396 -25.38 8.45 28.92
C LYS A 396 -23.96 8.04 29.32
N LYS A 397 -23.75 6.76 29.62
CA LYS A 397 -22.42 6.16 29.64
C LYS A 397 -21.88 6.13 28.20
N SER A 398 -20.77 6.82 27.98
CA SER A 398 -19.92 6.59 26.81
C SER A 398 -19.64 5.09 26.69
N LYS A 399 -19.98 4.47 25.57
CA LYS A 399 -19.57 3.09 25.27
C LYS A 399 -18.04 3.03 25.29
N LYS A 400 -17.47 2.48 26.37
CA LYS A 400 -16.05 2.07 26.41
C LYS A 400 -15.82 1.05 25.29
N LYS A 401 -14.75 1.18 24.52
CA LYS A 401 -14.45 0.19 23.48
C LYS A 401 -14.07 -1.12 24.16
N LEU A 402 -14.55 -2.24 23.60
CA LEU A 402 -14.50 -3.58 24.21
C LEU A 402 -13.06 -4.07 24.52
N PHE A 403 -12.04 -3.48 23.88
CA PHE A 403 -10.64 -3.92 23.95
C PHE A 403 -9.63 -2.85 24.37
N ASP A 404 -10.06 -1.70 24.93
CA ASP A 404 -9.17 -0.58 25.29
C ASP A 404 -8.05 -0.93 26.31
N HIS A 405 -8.16 -2.07 27.00
CA HIS A 405 -7.17 -2.56 27.97
C HIS A 405 -6.33 -3.75 27.49
N PHE A 406 -6.50 -4.22 26.24
CA PHE A 406 -5.96 -5.51 25.80
C PHE A 406 -4.41 -5.59 25.75
N PHE A 407 -3.71 -4.45 25.63
CA PHE A 407 -2.24 -4.35 25.63
C PHE A 407 -1.70 -3.25 26.57
N ALA A 408 -2.48 -2.83 27.58
CA ALA A 408 -2.17 -1.64 28.38
C ALA A 408 -0.78 -1.68 29.07
N ASP A 409 -0.31 -2.88 29.43
CA ASP A 409 0.93 -3.09 30.20
C ASP A 409 2.06 -3.78 29.40
N ALA A 410 1.91 -3.90 28.07
CA ALA A 410 2.96 -4.45 27.22
C ALA A 410 4.15 -3.46 27.14
N PRO A 411 5.40 -3.85 27.49
CA PRO A 411 6.58 -3.04 27.26
C PRO A 411 6.71 -2.95 25.75
N THR A 412 6.22 -1.86 25.20
CA THR A 412 6.73 -1.38 23.93
C THR A 412 8.22 -1.20 24.16
N GLN A 413 9.06 -1.67 23.23
CA GLN A 413 10.39 -1.07 23.18
C GLN A 413 10.14 0.43 23.17
N GLU A 414 10.68 1.18 24.15
CA GLU A 414 11.04 2.56 23.90
C GLU A 414 11.59 2.58 22.49
N ARG A 415 11.07 3.46 21.63
CA ARG A 415 11.47 3.63 20.22
C ARG A 415 12.99 3.87 20.13
N GLY A 416 13.78 2.83 20.33
CA GLY A 416 15.21 2.82 20.61
C GLY A 416 15.97 2.01 19.57
N ASN A 417 15.28 1.14 18.83
CA ASN A 417 15.67 0.86 17.46
C ASN A 417 14.88 1.80 16.55
N LYS A 418 15.58 2.77 15.97
CA LYS A 418 15.07 3.60 14.86
C LYS A 418 14.54 2.65 13.78
N VAL A 419 13.23 2.38 13.75
CA VAL A 419 12.59 1.89 12.53
C VAL A 419 12.94 2.93 11.49
N SER A 420 13.77 2.56 10.51
CA SER A 420 14.30 3.52 9.56
C SER A 420 13.12 4.28 8.95
N PHE A 421 13.30 5.59 8.73
CA PHE A 421 12.32 6.39 8.00
C PHE A 421 11.91 5.68 6.70
N ALA A 422 12.86 5.02 6.03
CA ALA A 422 12.64 4.21 4.84
C ALA A 422 11.69 3.02 5.06
N THR A 423 11.73 2.31 6.18
CA THR A 423 10.80 1.18 6.45
C THR A 423 9.38 1.67 6.70
N ARG A 424 9.20 2.76 7.44
CA ARG A 424 7.88 3.41 7.59
C ARG A 424 7.38 3.96 6.26
N LEU A 425 8.27 4.56 5.47
CA LEU A 425 7.94 5.07 4.14
C LEU A 425 7.54 3.92 3.20
N ILE A 426 8.27 2.80 3.19
CA ILE A 426 7.99 1.61 2.37
C ILE A 426 6.67 0.94 2.77
N ASP A 427 6.38 0.78 4.07
CA ASP A 427 5.11 0.21 4.53
C ASP A 427 3.91 1.09 4.15
N THR A 428 4.08 2.42 4.21
CA THR A 428 3.03 3.39 3.84
C THR A 428 2.86 3.52 2.30
N ILE A 429 3.94 3.35 1.53
CA ILE A 429 3.97 3.43 0.05
C ILE A 429 3.48 2.12 -0.60
N THR A 430 3.96 0.97 -0.10
CA THR A 430 3.66 -0.34 -0.70
C THR A 430 2.39 -0.97 -0.13
N GLY A 431 1.89 -0.45 1.00
CA GLY A 431 0.77 -1.06 1.70
C GLY A 431 1.12 -2.35 2.43
N ARG A 432 2.42 -2.59 2.61
CA ARG A 432 2.93 -3.75 3.33
C ARG A 432 3.10 -3.41 4.80
N THR A 433 3.11 -4.42 5.65
CA THR A 433 3.45 -4.27 7.06
C THR A 433 4.64 -5.16 7.35
N THR A 434 5.74 -4.56 7.77
CA THR A 434 6.93 -5.29 8.19
C THR A 434 6.89 -5.50 9.71
N LEU A 435 6.78 -6.77 10.10
CA LEU A 435 6.96 -7.22 11.47
C LEU A 435 8.45 -7.45 11.73
N LYS A 436 8.94 -7.01 12.89
CA LYS A 436 10.33 -7.21 13.31
C LYS A 436 10.39 -8.02 14.59
N ASP A 437 11.30 -8.97 14.65
CA ASP A 437 11.60 -9.68 15.88
C ASP A 437 12.79 -9.08 16.65
N ASP A 438 13.09 -9.67 17.80
CA ASP A 438 14.16 -9.21 18.70
C ASP A 438 15.56 -9.38 18.11
N ASP A 439 15.74 -10.29 17.15
CA ASP A 439 17.03 -10.57 16.50
C ASP A 439 17.28 -9.64 15.30
N GLY A 440 16.30 -8.78 14.97
CA GLY A 440 16.37 -7.81 13.88
C GLY A 440 15.94 -8.36 12.53
N ASP A 441 15.47 -9.60 12.45
CA ASP A 441 14.89 -10.17 11.24
C ASP A 441 13.50 -9.57 11.00
N SER A 442 13.15 -9.48 9.72
CA SER A 442 11.92 -8.82 9.29
C SER A 442 11.06 -9.73 8.43
N TYR A 443 9.78 -9.84 8.77
CA TYR A 443 8.77 -10.52 7.98
C TYR A 443 7.80 -9.50 7.40
N THR A 444 7.50 -9.56 6.10
CA THR A 444 6.68 -8.55 5.43
C THR A 444 5.41 -9.14 4.86
N ILE A 445 4.27 -8.54 5.21
CA ILE A 445 2.93 -8.97 4.83
C ILE A 445 2.35 -7.95 3.85
N ASP A 446 1.66 -8.42 2.81
CA ASP A 446 0.88 -7.56 1.91
C ASP A 446 -0.46 -7.18 2.54
N LEU A 447 -0.40 -6.37 3.60
CA LEU A 447 -1.54 -6.03 4.43
C LEU A 447 -2.65 -5.35 3.62
N ASN A 448 -2.30 -4.40 2.74
CA ASN A 448 -3.28 -3.69 1.93
C ASN A 448 -4.02 -4.63 0.99
N LYS A 449 -3.34 -5.57 0.34
CA LYS A 449 -4.03 -6.50 -0.55
C LYS A 449 -5.03 -7.35 0.21
N LEU A 450 -4.57 -8.05 1.25
CA LEU A 450 -5.40 -8.96 2.05
C LEU A 450 -6.56 -8.22 2.72
N LEU A 451 -6.28 -7.06 3.33
CA LEU A 451 -7.32 -6.27 3.98
C LEU A 451 -8.34 -5.72 2.99
N ASN A 452 -7.92 -5.22 1.81
CA ASN A 452 -8.88 -4.74 0.81
C ASN A 452 -9.73 -5.86 0.20
N GLU A 453 -9.18 -7.06 0.03
CA GLU A 453 -9.93 -8.24 -0.42
C GLU A 453 -10.96 -8.66 0.64
N ALA A 454 -10.54 -8.76 1.90
CA ALA A 454 -11.44 -9.01 3.03
C ALA A 454 -12.59 -8.00 3.14
N LEU A 455 -12.29 -6.70 3.06
CA LEU A 455 -13.31 -5.66 3.19
C LEU A 455 -14.33 -5.71 2.04
N LYS A 456 -13.92 -6.12 0.84
CA LYS A 456 -14.85 -6.32 -0.28
C LYS A 456 -15.72 -7.55 -0.06
N GLU A 457 -15.17 -8.63 0.49
CA GLU A 457 -15.90 -9.85 0.80
C GLU A 457 -16.98 -9.59 1.86
N VAL A 458 -16.58 -8.96 2.99
CA VAL A 458 -17.51 -8.60 4.07
C VAL A 458 -18.61 -7.66 3.57
N TYR A 459 -18.25 -6.63 2.78
CA TYR A 459 -19.25 -5.71 2.21
C TYR A 459 -20.13 -6.37 1.14
N GLY A 460 -19.60 -7.38 0.43
CA GLY A 460 -20.31 -8.16 -0.57
C GLY A 460 -21.33 -9.14 0.02
N GLY A 461 -21.46 -9.20 1.35
CA GLY A 461 -22.35 -10.12 2.05
C GLY A 461 -21.76 -11.52 2.19
N ASN A 462 -20.44 -11.69 2.04
CA ASN A 462 -19.78 -12.91 2.49
C ASN A 462 -19.54 -12.80 4.00
N ASP A 463 -20.37 -13.50 4.77
CA ASP A 463 -20.37 -13.56 6.22
C ASP A 463 -19.72 -14.84 6.76
N ASP A 464 -18.77 -15.41 6.01
CA ASP A 464 -17.92 -16.51 6.47
C ASP A 464 -17.47 -16.27 7.92
N LEU A 465 -17.67 -17.29 8.77
CA LEU A 465 -17.40 -17.22 10.21
C LEU A 465 -15.96 -16.78 10.52
N VAL A 466 -15.02 -17.14 9.64
CA VAL A 466 -13.63 -16.71 9.62
C VAL A 466 -13.28 -16.27 8.19
N ASN A 467 -13.02 -14.98 7.99
CA ASN A 467 -12.63 -14.46 6.68
C ASN A 467 -11.20 -14.90 6.32
N GLU A 468 -11.01 -15.59 5.20
CA GLU A 468 -9.71 -16.14 4.79
C GLU A 468 -8.60 -15.07 4.74
N ASN A 469 -8.87 -13.92 4.13
CA ASN A 469 -7.86 -12.88 3.95
C ASN A 469 -7.43 -12.23 5.26
N LEU A 470 -8.38 -11.94 6.16
CA LEU A 470 -8.07 -11.46 7.51
C LEU A 470 -7.33 -12.51 8.34
N PHE A 471 -7.64 -13.80 8.13
CA PHE A 471 -7.05 -14.91 8.88
C PHE A 471 -5.56 -15.01 8.52
N ARG A 472 -5.26 -14.95 7.22
CA ARG A 472 -3.90 -14.99 6.69
C ARG A 472 -3.01 -13.86 7.20
N ILE A 473 -3.56 -12.67 7.43
CA ILE A 473 -2.77 -11.54 8.01
C ILE A 473 -2.14 -11.94 9.35
N THR A 474 -2.91 -12.57 10.25
CA THR A 474 -2.38 -12.98 11.55
C THR A 474 -1.68 -14.34 11.46
N ASN A 475 -2.32 -15.34 10.84
CA ASN A 475 -1.80 -16.69 10.80
C ASN A 475 -0.44 -16.77 10.09
N ASP A 476 -0.29 -16.20 8.88
CA ASP A 476 0.95 -16.30 8.12
C ASP A 476 2.14 -15.69 8.90
N ALA A 477 1.88 -14.62 9.68
CA ALA A 477 2.85 -14.03 10.59
C ALA A 477 3.26 -14.98 11.71
N LEU A 478 2.29 -15.57 12.42
CA LEU A 478 2.60 -16.47 13.52
C LEU A 478 3.29 -17.75 13.04
N GLN A 479 2.84 -18.33 11.91
CA GLN A 479 3.47 -19.49 11.29
C GLN A 479 4.93 -19.20 10.94
N HIS A 480 5.22 -18.03 10.34
CA HIS A 480 6.58 -17.60 10.04
C HIS A 480 7.46 -17.53 11.30
N GLY A 481 6.96 -16.91 12.38
CA GLY A 481 7.69 -16.81 13.63
C GLY A 481 8.01 -18.17 14.25
N ILE A 482 7.05 -19.10 14.22
CA ILE A 482 7.23 -20.47 14.71
C ILE A 482 8.25 -21.24 13.85
N ASP A 483 8.12 -21.16 12.52
CA ASP A 483 9.02 -21.82 11.57
C ASP A 483 10.46 -21.35 11.71
N LYS A 484 10.66 -20.06 12.00
CA LYS A 484 11.98 -19.50 12.28
C LYS A 484 12.62 -20.21 13.48
N GLU A 485 11.92 -20.30 14.61
CA GLU A 485 12.47 -20.91 15.83
C GLU A 485 12.71 -22.42 15.66
N VAL A 486 11.83 -23.13 14.95
CA VAL A 486 12.04 -24.54 14.59
C VAL A 486 13.30 -24.70 13.72
N LYS A 487 13.52 -23.81 12.75
CA LYS A 487 14.72 -23.82 11.91
C LYS A 487 15.99 -23.56 12.72
N ILE A 488 15.95 -22.62 13.67
CA ILE A 488 17.06 -22.35 14.61
C ILE A 488 17.33 -23.58 15.48
N ALA A 489 16.29 -24.32 15.87
CA ALA A 489 16.42 -25.51 16.68
C ALA A 489 17.17 -26.66 16.00
N GLY A 490 17.18 -26.68 14.66
CA GLY A 490 17.87 -27.66 13.82
C GLY A 490 16.94 -28.72 13.20
N VAL A 491 17.36 -29.29 12.07
CA VAL A 491 16.57 -30.26 11.27
C VAL A 491 16.23 -31.51 12.09
N ASP A 492 17.15 -31.98 12.93
CA ASP A 492 16.96 -33.18 13.75
C ASP A 492 15.89 -32.97 14.83
N PHE A 493 15.86 -31.78 15.44
CA PHE A 493 14.81 -31.41 16.37
C PHE A 493 13.43 -31.42 15.68
N GLY A 494 13.35 -30.79 14.49
CA GLY A 494 12.13 -30.72 13.70
C GLY A 494 11.56 -32.09 13.38
N LYS A 495 12.40 -33.01 12.89
CA LYS A 495 11.97 -34.39 12.57
C LYS A 495 11.47 -35.17 13.78
N LYS A 496 12.14 -35.03 14.92
CA LYS A 496 11.77 -35.75 16.15
C LYS A 496 10.48 -35.23 16.79
N ASN A 497 10.19 -33.94 16.63
CA ASN A 497 9.09 -33.26 17.30
C ASN A 497 8.01 -32.78 16.31
N GLN A 498 7.87 -33.44 15.17
CA GLN A 498 6.98 -33.00 14.09
C GLN A 498 5.52 -32.87 14.54
N GLU A 499 5.00 -33.86 15.29
CA GLU A 499 3.63 -33.84 15.82
C GLU A 499 3.40 -32.65 16.75
N PHE A 500 4.35 -32.38 17.65
CA PHE A 500 4.29 -31.24 18.56
C PHE A 500 4.37 -29.90 17.81
N ILE A 501 5.22 -29.81 16.79
CA ILE A 501 5.31 -28.60 15.96
C ILE A 501 4.00 -28.38 15.20
N ASP A 502 3.40 -29.45 14.68
CA ASP A 502 2.13 -29.38 13.96
C ASP A 502 0.96 -29.01 14.87
N GLU A 503 0.95 -29.50 16.11
CA GLU A 503 0.05 -29.08 17.18
C GLU A 503 0.24 -27.59 17.53
N PHE A 504 1.49 -27.16 17.76
CA PHE A 504 1.81 -25.77 18.12
C PHE A 504 1.36 -24.77 17.06
N LYS A 505 1.65 -25.09 15.80
CA LYS A 505 1.18 -24.33 14.64
C LYS A 505 -0.34 -24.35 14.50
N GLY A 506 -1.01 -25.44 14.89
CA GLY A 506 -2.47 -25.56 14.88
C GLY A 506 -3.11 -24.63 15.88
N ASN A 507 -2.61 -24.63 17.10
CA ASN A 507 -3.05 -23.74 18.16
C ASN A 507 -2.84 -22.26 17.76
N ALA A 508 -1.74 -21.92 17.11
CA ALA A 508 -1.53 -20.56 16.56
C ALA A 508 -2.56 -20.18 15.47
N SER A 509 -2.97 -21.13 14.63
CA SER A 509 -4.07 -20.93 13.67
C SER A 509 -5.41 -20.74 14.37
N VAL A 510 -5.71 -21.53 15.40
CA VAL A 510 -6.93 -21.39 16.21
C VAL A 510 -7.02 -20.00 16.83
N PHE A 511 -5.93 -19.50 17.44
CA PHE A 511 -5.86 -18.13 17.93
C PHE A 511 -6.17 -17.10 16.83
N SER A 512 -5.56 -17.27 15.66
CA SER A 512 -5.74 -16.37 14.51
C SER A 512 -7.20 -16.35 14.03
N ALA A 513 -7.88 -17.50 14.07
CA ALA A 513 -9.29 -17.63 13.70
C ALA A 513 -10.22 -16.94 14.71
N PHE A 514 -10.00 -17.09 16.01
CA PHE A 514 -10.78 -16.37 17.03
C PHE A 514 -10.61 -14.85 16.93
N LYS A 515 -9.37 -14.37 16.74
CA LYS A 515 -9.09 -12.96 16.52
C LYS A 515 -9.81 -12.44 15.26
N ASN A 516 -9.72 -13.19 14.17
CA ASN A 516 -10.38 -12.89 12.91
C ASN A 516 -11.91 -12.81 13.06
N HIS A 517 -12.51 -13.78 13.72
CA HIS A 517 -13.95 -13.83 13.92
C HIS A 517 -14.45 -12.55 14.62
N GLN A 518 -13.74 -12.12 15.67
CA GLN A 518 -14.08 -10.88 16.36
C GLN A 518 -13.89 -9.65 15.47
N GLN A 519 -12.80 -9.58 14.72
CA GLN A 519 -12.59 -8.50 13.76
C GLN A 519 -13.71 -8.46 12.71
N THR A 520 -14.08 -9.60 12.15
CA THR A 520 -15.15 -9.72 11.14
C THR A 520 -16.50 -9.30 11.73
N LYS A 521 -16.81 -9.71 12.97
CA LYS A 521 -18.02 -9.29 13.70
C LYS A 521 -18.09 -7.77 13.88
N GLU A 522 -16.98 -7.13 14.27
CA GLU A 522 -16.91 -5.67 14.38
C GLU A 522 -17.07 -4.99 13.01
N LEU A 523 -16.46 -5.53 11.96
CA LEU A 523 -16.59 -5.02 10.60
C LEU A 523 -18.03 -5.13 10.10
N VAL A 524 -18.69 -6.29 10.25
CA VAL A 524 -20.10 -6.48 9.88
C VAL A 524 -21.00 -5.48 10.61
N GLY A 525 -20.70 -5.18 11.88
CA GLY A 525 -21.40 -4.14 12.65
C GLY A 525 -21.29 -2.73 12.06
N LEU A 526 -20.30 -2.46 11.21
CA LEU A 526 -20.14 -1.18 10.50
C LEU A 526 -20.91 -1.10 9.18
N LEU A 527 -21.52 -2.19 8.70
CA LEU A 527 -22.21 -2.18 7.39
C LEU A 527 -23.41 -1.25 7.37
N HIS A 528 -24.10 -1.08 8.51
CA HIS A 528 -25.30 -0.25 8.60
C HIS A 528 -25.05 1.05 9.38
N ASP A 529 -25.81 2.10 9.05
CA ASP A 529 -25.84 3.36 9.79
C ASP A 529 -26.77 3.28 11.02
N GLU A 530 -26.82 4.36 11.80
CA GLU A 530 -27.66 4.44 13.02
C GLU A 530 -29.16 4.32 12.73
N ASN A 531 -29.57 4.53 11.47
CA ASN A 531 -30.94 4.43 10.99
C ASN A 531 -31.23 3.07 10.32
N GLY A 532 -30.27 2.13 10.33
CA GLY A 532 -30.38 0.80 9.73
C GLY A 532 -30.11 0.75 8.22
N ASN A 533 -29.76 1.86 7.57
CA ASN A 533 -29.45 1.88 6.13
C ASN A 533 -28.06 1.32 5.86
N LEU A 534 -27.91 0.58 4.76
CA LEU A 534 -26.60 0.11 4.31
C LEU A 534 -25.70 1.30 3.96
N ARG A 535 -24.54 1.40 4.64
CA ARG A 535 -23.54 2.44 4.37
C ARG A 535 -22.93 2.24 2.99
N SER A 536 -22.42 3.32 2.39
CA SER A 536 -21.64 3.19 1.16
C SER A 536 -20.33 2.43 1.42
N PHE A 537 -19.82 1.67 0.43
CA PHE A 537 -18.53 0.96 0.56
C PHE A 537 -17.39 1.89 0.98
N ARG A 538 -17.44 3.16 0.55
CA ARG A 538 -16.44 4.17 0.90
C ARG A 538 -16.47 4.50 2.40
N GLU A 539 -17.65 4.68 2.98
CA GLU A 539 -17.81 4.99 4.41
C GLU A 539 -17.51 3.78 5.27
N PHE A 540 -18.04 2.61 4.90
CA PHE A 540 -17.72 1.33 5.53
C PHE A 540 -16.20 1.12 5.55
N LYS A 541 -15.52 1.23 4.40
CA LYS A 541 -14.07 1.06 4.29
C LYS A 541 -13.31 2.03 5.18
N LYS A 542 -13.74 3.28 5.28
CA LYS A 542 -13.09 4.29 6.13
C LYS A 542 -13.14 3.89 7.61
N LEU A 543 -14.31 3.45 8.10
CA LEU A 543 -14.48 3.02 9.49
C LEU A 543 -13.76 1.69 9.76
N ALA A 544 -13.88 0.75 8.83
CA ALA A 544 -13.21 -0.54 8.88
C ALA A 544 -11.68 -0.41 9.00
N LEU A 545 -11.06 0.49 8.22
CA LEU A 545 -9.62 0.75 8.28
C LEU A 545 -9.18 1.30 9.65
N GLN A 546 -10.04 1.98 10.39
CA GLN A 546 -9.72 2.47 11.74
C GLN A 546 -9.63 1.30 12.74
N ILE A 547 -10.58 0.37 12.70
CA ILE A 547 -10.57 -0.84 13.54
C ILE A 547 -9.42 -1.77 13.14
N SER A 548 -9.24 -1.99 11.83
CA SER A 548 -8.20 -2.90 11.32
C SER A 548 -6.78 -2.43 11.61
N LYS A 549 -6.56 -1.14 11.88
CA LYS A 549 -5.24 -0.63 12.29
C LYS A 549 -4.76 -1.25 13.61
N ASP A 550 -5.64 -1.34 14.59
CA ASP A 550 -5.27 -1.88 15.91
C ASP A 550 -5.03 -3.38 15.81
N TYR A 551 -5.97 -4.14 15.23
CA TYR A 551 -5.85 -5.58 14.99
C TYR A 551 -4.62 -5.98 14.17
N ASN A 552 -4.39 -5.32 13.03
CA ASN A 552 -3.50 -5.84 11.98
C ASN A 552 -2.12 -5.16 11.96
N ILE A 553 -1.88 -4.17 12.81
CA ILE A 553 -0.58 -3.48 12.92
C ILE A 553 -0.10 -3.50 14.36
N ASN A 554 -0.81 -2.83 15.27
CA ASN A 554 -0.35 -2.63 16.65
C ASN A 554 -0.34 -3.96 17.43
N TRP A 555 -1.46 -4.68 17.39
CA TRP A 555 -1.63 -5.94 18.12
C TRP A 555 -0.85 -7.06 17.46
N LEU A 556 -0.88 -7.11 16.12
CA LEU A 556 -0.16 -8.12 15.35
C LEU A 556 1.35 -8.15 15.64
N GLN A 557 2.01 -7.00 15.77
CA GLN A 557 3.44 -6.95 16.12
C GLN A 557 3.71 -7.52 17.52
N THR A 558 2.81 -7.27 18.47
CA THR A 558 2.95 -7.77 19.84
C THR A 558 2.69 -9.27 19.91
N GLU A 559 1.65 -9.74 19.22
CA GLU A 559 1.31 -11.16 19.07
C GLU A 559 2.44 -11.93 18.37
N TYR A 560 3.01 -11.38 17.30
CA TYR A 560 4.15 -11.96 16.58
C TYR A 560 5.38 -12.16 17.49
N ASN A 561 5.79 -11.14 18.23
CA ASN A 561 6.92 -11.25 19.15
C ASN A 561 6.65 -12.25 20.27
N THR A 562 5.43 -12.26 20.80
CA THR A 562 5.02 -13.17 21.87
C THR A 562 5.05 -14.62 21.36
N ALA A 563 4.52 -14.88 20.16
CA ALA A 563 4.54 -16.21 19.55
C ALA A 563 5.96 -16.73 19.30
N ILE A 564 6.88 -15.88 18.84
CA ILE A 564 8.30 -16.24 18.69
C ILE A 564 8.91 -16.64 20.04
N ARG A 565 8.71 -15.83 21.09
CA ARG A 565 9.28 -16.10 22.40
C ARG A 565 8.69 -17.34 23.06
N SER A 566 7.39 -17.57 22.92
CA SER A 566 6.73 -18.79 23.37
C SER A 566 7.21 -20.01 22.58
N ALA A 567 7.38 -19.92 21.26
CA ALA A 567 7.94 -21.01 20.45
C ALA A 567 9.38 -21.34 20.89
N ARG A 568 10.20 -20.32 21.14
CA ARG A 568 11.56 -20.48 21.68
C ARG A 568 11.56 -21.16 23.04
N ALA A 569 10.69 -20.74 23.96
CA ALA A 569 10.52 -21.35 25.28
C ALA A 569 10.08 -22.81 25.16
N ALA A 570 9.10 -23.10 24.29
CA ALA A 570 8.59 -24.44 24.04
C ALA A 570 9.67 -25.39 23.51
N ILE A 571 10.43 -24.95 22.50
CA ILE A 571 11.53 -25.71 21.91
C ILE A 571 12.63 -25.98 22.94
N ASN A 572 13.01 -24.95 23.71
CA ASN A 572 14.02 -25.09 24.74
C ASN A 572 13.58 -26.05 25.84
N TYR A 573 12.33 -25.97 26.29
CA TYR A 573 11.76 -26.88 27.27
C TYR A 573 11.83 -28.34 26.79
N ARG A 574 11.45 -28.62 25.53
CA ARG A 574 11.58 -29.95 24.93
C ARG A 574 13.03 -30.45 24.91
N LYS A 575 14.00 -29.58 24.61
CA LYS A 575 15.44 -29.91 24.68
C LYS A 575 15.92 -30.16 26.12
N TRP A 576 15.41 -29.42 27.10
CA TRP A 576 15.79 -29.59 28.50
C TRP A 576 15.27 -30.89 29.10
N LEU A 577 14.09 -31.35 28.68
CA LEU A 577 13.60 -32.69 29.07
C LEU A 577 14.56 -33.81 28.65
N GLU A 578 15.23 -33.69 27.50
CA GLU A 578 16.24 -34.68 27.08
C GLU A 578 17.50 -34.67 27.97
N THR A 579 17.76 -33.54 28.65
CA THR A 579 18.95 -33.31 29.48
C THR A 579 18.65 -33.19 30.97
N GLU A 580 17.43 -33.55 31.39
CA GLU A 580 16.97 -33.42 32.79
C GLU A 580 17.82 -34.23 33.78
N HIS A 581 18.43 -35.32 33.33
CA HIS A 581 19.34 -36.14 34.12
C HIS A 581 20.67 -35.45 34.46
N LEU A 582 21.05 -34.42 33.69
CA LEU A 582 22.23 -33.58 33.94
C LEU A 582 21.84 -32.29 34.68
N TYR A 583 20.69 -31.72 34.32
CA TYR A 583 20.19 -30.45 34.85
C TYR A 583 18.72 -30.61 35.27
N PRO A 584 18.45 -31.13 36.49
CA PRO A 584 17.11 -31.49 36.92
C PRO A 584 16.22 -30.27 37.24
N ASN A 585 16.82 -29.09 37.41
CA ASN A 585 16.12 -27.88 37.83
C ASN A 585 16.13 -26.82 36.73
N LEU A 586 15.19 -25.88 36.82
CA LEU A 586 15.10 -24.70 35.98
C LEU A 586 15.30 -23.46 36.85
N GLU A 587 16.04 -22.47 36.35
CA GLU A 587 16.27 -21.18 37.00
C GLU A 587 15.59 -20.06 36.19
N TYR A 588 14.72 -19.29 36.84
CA TYR A 588 14.10 -18.10 36.25
C TYR A 588 15.11 -16.94 36.22
N LEU A 589 15.34 -16.38 35.04
CA LEU A 589 16.35 -15.35 34.80
C LEU A 589 15.72 -13.97 34.66
N GLU A 590 16.50 -12.97 35.05
CA GLU A 590 16.16 -11.58 34.84
C GLU A 590 15.95 -11.25 33.35
N SER A 591 14.92 -10.45 33.07
CA SER A 591 14.59 -10.02 31.71
C SER A 591 15.70 -9.17 31.09
N THR A 592 15.92 -9.33 29.79
CA THR A 592 16.82 -8.47 29.00
C THR A 592 16.14 -7.18 28.51
N ALA A 593 14.89 -6.91 28.90
CA ALA A 593 14.18 -5.69 28.54
C ALA A 593 14.85 -4.44 29.17
N SER A 594 14.80 -3.31 28.46
CA SER A 594 15.29 -2.02 28.98
C SER A 594 14.45 -1.52 30.16
N HIS A 595 13.13 -1.73 30.10
CA HIS A 595 12.18 -1.45 31.16
C HIS A 595 11.64 -2.78 31.68
N LYS A 596 12.16 -3.22 32.83
CA LYS A 596 11.76 -4.49 33.47
C LYS A 596 10.45 -4.26 34.23
N ARG A 597 9.53 -5.23 34.16
CA ARG A 597 8.28 -5.20 34.93
C ARG A 597 8.59 -5.58 36.37
N GLU A 598 8.15 -4.76 37.32
CA GLU A 598 8.37 -5.01 38.75
C GLU A 598 7.75 -6.34 39.19
N SER A 599 6.54 -6.66 38.72
CA SER A 599 5.84 -7.93 39.02
C SER A 599 6.60 -9.18 38.60
N HIS A 600 7.52 -9.10 37.63
CA HIS A 600 8.31 -10.26 37.18
C HIS A 600 9.64 -10.38 37.93
N LEU A 601 10.11 -9.33 38.62
CA LEU A 601 11.38 -9.34 39.34
C LEU A 601 11.34 -10.30 40.54
N GLU A 602 10.16 -10.50 41.13
CA GLU A 602 9.98 -11.43 42.25
C GLU A 602 10.24 -12.89 41.88
N TYR A 603 10.10 -13.23 40.59
CA TYR A 603 10.37 -14.59 40.10
C TYR A 603 11.86 -14.83 39.86
N VAL A 604 12.66 -13.77 39.69
CA VAL A 604 14.07 -13.88 39.32
C VAL A 604 14.87 -14.60 40.40
N GLY A 605 15.62 -15.63 39.99
CA GLY A 605 16.39 -16.48 40.89
C GLY A 605 15.61 -17.67 41.46
N THR A 606 14.32 -17.83 41.12
CA THR A 606 13.55 -19.03 41.46
C THR A 606 14.16 -20.25 40.76
N ILE A 607 14.54 -21.26 41.55
CA ILE A 607 15.08 -22.53 41.08
C ILE A 607 14.15 -23.65 41.53
N LEU A 608 13.48 -24.30 40.60
CA LEU A 608 12.52 -25.39 40.89
C LEU A 608 12.77 -26.59 39.95
N PRO A 609 12.43 -27.82 40.37
CA PRO A 609 12.51 -28.99 39.49
C PRO A 609 11.78 -28.77 38.16
N ILE A 610 12.30 -29.31 37.06
CA ILE A 610 11.75 -29.10 35.71
C ILE A 610 10.27 -29.51 35.59
N HIS A 611 9.84 -30.50 36.37
CA HIS A 611 8.46 -30.99 36.42
C HIS A 611 7.57 -30.33 37.48
N HIS A 612 8.08 -29.32 38.20
CA HIS A 612 7.31 -28.63 39.24
C HIS A 612 6.09 -27.90 38.67
N SER A 613 4.94 -27.97 39.34
CA SER A 613 3.66 -27.42 38.86
C SER A 613 3.66 -25.90 38.69
N TRP A 614 4.54 -25.20 39.41
CA TRP A 614 4.73 -23.75 39.24
C TRP A 614 5.08 -23.36 37.79
N TRP A 615 5.83 -24.21 37.08
CA TRP A 615 6.16 -24.00 35.67
C TRP A 615 4.95 -24.15 34.73
N ASP A 616 3.82 -24.69 35.18
CA ASP A 616 2.61 -24.81 34.37
C ASP A 616 1.92 -23.46 34.16
N THR A 617 2.17 -22.49 35.05
CA THR A 617 1.56 -21.16 35.03
C THR A 617 2.56 -20.02 34.94
N HIS A 618 3.84 -20.24 35.28
CA HIS A 618 4.86 -19.17 35.33
C HIS A 618 5.97 -19.33 34.28
N MET A 619 5.87 -20.30 33.36
CA MET A 619 6.84 -20.42 32.26
C MET A 619 6.78 -19.18 31.35
N PRO A 620 7.88 -18.45 31.13
CA PRO A 620 7.87 -17.31 30.23
C PRO A 620 7.50 -17.69 28.79
N PRO A 621 6.82 -16.80 28.04
CA PRO A 621 6.48 -15.41 28.39
C PRO A 621 5.34 -15.29 29.43
N SER A 622 5.56 -14.50 30.48
CA SER A 622 4.57 -14.30 31.56
C SER A 622 3.60 -13.12 31.33
N ASP A 623 3.78 -12.36 30.24
CA ASP A 623 2.89 -11.28 29.79
C ASP A 623 3.22 -10.94 28.31
N TRP A 624 2.39 -10.12 27.65
CA TRP A 624 2.59 -9.67 26.27
C TRP A 624 3.96 -9.02 26.10
N ASN A 625 4.72 -9.44 25.09
CA ASN A 625 6.08 -8.95 24.86
C ASN A 625 7.00 -9.07 26.11
N CYS A 626 6.78 -10.06 27.00
CA CYS A 626 7.69 -10.39 28.10
C CYS A 626 9.01 -10.97 27.56
N ALA A 627 10.14 -10.45 28.03
CA ALA A 627 11.48 -10.89 27.64
C ALA A 627 12.22 -11.66 28.76
N CYS A 628 11.47 -12.19 29.74
CA CYS A 628 12.02 -13.09 30.75
C CYS A 628 12.43 -14.41 30.12
N ARG A 629 13.39 -15.11 30.74
CA ARG A 629 13.93 -16.38 30.23
C ARG A 629 14.11 -17.35 31.38
N VAL A 630 14.24 -18.62 31.02
CA VAL A 630 14.57 -19.70 31.94
C VAL A 630 15.81 -20.42 31.40
N ARG A 631 16.61 -21.02 32.27
CA ARG A 631 17.71 -21.91 31.88
C ARG A 631 17.69 -23.20 32.71
N PRO A 632 18.21 -24.31 32.18
CA PRO A 632 18.43 -25.52 32.96
C PRO A 632 19.63 -25.32 33.91
N THR A 633 19.55 -25.92 35.09
CA THR A 633 20.60 -25.85 36.12
C THR A 633 20.60 -27.09 37.03
N ASP A 634 21.73 -27.33 37.67
CA ASP A 634 21.97 -28.32 38.72
C ASP A 634 22.01 -27.70 40.13
N LYS A 635 21.80 -26.39 40.26
CA LYS A 635 21.74 -25.68 41.53
C LYS A 635 20.61 -26.20 42.42
N GLU A 636 20.76 -26.01 43.73
CA GLU A 636 19.75 -26.39 44.73
C GLU A 636 18.43 -25.62 44.55
N VAL A 637 17.33 -26.28 44.91
CA VAL A 637 15.96 -25.76 44.81
C VAL A 637 15.74 -24.63 45.81
N THR A 638 15.10 -23.55 45.38
CA THR A 638 14.69 -22.43 46.23
C THR A 638 13.23 -22.61 46.71
N PRO A 639 12.79 -21.90 47.76
CA PRO A 639 11.38 -21.80 48.07
C PRO A 639 10.58 -21.25 46.88
N VAL A 640 9.32 -21.67 46.76
CA VAL A 640 8.40 -21.16 45.74
C VAL A 640 8.09 -19.69 46.06
N PRO A 641 8.23 -18.75 45.11
CA PRO A 641 7.87 -17.34 45.31
C PRO A 641 6.35 -17.18 45.53
N GLY A 642 5.92 -16.04 46.08
CA GLY A 642 4.51 -15.77 46.42
C GLY A 642 3.55 -15.81 45.22
N GLU A 643 2.24 -15.84 45.51
CA GLU A 643 1.16 -15.96 44.51
C GLU A 643 0.82 -14.64 43.78
N GLU A 644 1.80 -13.85 43.37
CA GLU A 644 1.52 -12.65 42.56
C GLU A 644 1.19 -12.98 41.10
N TYR A 645 0.40 -12.10 40.48
CA TYR A 645 -0.50 -12.45 39.39
C TYR A 645 0.20 -12.54 38.02
N VAL A 646 0.31 -13.76 37.48
CA VAL A 646 0.45 -13.99 36.04
C VAL A 646 -0.93 -13.85 35.39
N PRO A 647 -1.12 -13.02 34.34
CA PRO A 647 -2.41 -12.91 33.67
C PRO A 647 -2.89 -14.27 33.14
N PRO A 648 -4.18 -14.63 33.23
CA PRO A 648 -4.71 -15.93 32.81
C PRO A 648 -4.32 -16.36 31.39
N VAL A 649 -4.17 -15.41 30.47
CA VAL A 649 -3.70 -15.63 29.09
C VAL A 649 -2.30 -16.23 29.03
N PHE A 650 -1.46 -15.96 30.03
CA PHE A 650 -0.07 -16.43 30.15
C PHE A 650 0.11 -17.49 31.24
N GLN A 651 -0.97 -17.93 31.89
CA GLN A 651 -0.95 -19.08 32.77
C GLN A 651 -0.92 -20.37 31.93
N ASN A 652 0.18 -20.60 31.22
CA ASN A 652 0.44 -21.82 30.50
C ASN A 652 1.95 -22.13 30.44
N ASN A 653 2.26 -23.38 30.07
CA ASN A 653 3.61 -23.77 29.70
C ASN A 653 3.64 -24.14 28.21
N PRO A 654 4.16 -23.26 27.34
CA PRO A 654 4.16 -23.49 25.89
C PRO A 654 4.83 -24.82 25.47
N GLY A 655 5.81 -25.31 26.25
CA GLY A 655 6.49 -26.58 26.00
C GLY A 655 5.65 -27.82 26.32
N LYS A 656 4.69 -27.70 27.24
CA LYS A 656 3.75 -28.76 27.61
C LYS A 656 2.45 -28.69 26.81
N THR A 657 1.85 -27.52 26.72
CA THR A 657 0.52 -27.33 26.12
C THR A 657 0.55 -27.23 24.60
N GLY A 658 1.70 -26.91 24.01
CA GLY A 658 1.76 -26.60 22.58
C GLY A 658 1.02 -25.31 22.23
N GLU A 659 0.73 -24.43 23.19
CA GLU A 659 0.03 -23.18 22.95
C GLU A 659 0.94 -22.00 23.25
N PHE A 660 1.02 -21.02 22.34
CA PHE A 660 1.88 -19.85 22.57
C PHE A 660 1.32 -18.89 23.65
N VAL A 661 0.01 -18.96 23.89
CA VAL A 661 -0.76 -18.33 24.98
C VAL A 661 -1.94 -19.24 25.30
N ASN A 662 -2.52 -19.17 26.50
CA ASN A 662 -3.75 -19.87 26.83
C ASN A 662 -4.91 -19.29 26.02
N ILE A 663 -5.29 -19.97 24.93
CA ILE A 663 -6.24 -19.46 23.94
C ILE A 663 -7.61 -19.23 24.58
N LYS A 664 -8.04 -20.10 25.49
CA LYS A 664 -9.35 -20.04 26.16
C LYS A 664 -9.49 -18.81 27.04
N GLU A 665 -8.37 -18.31 27.55
CA GLU A 665 -8.33 -17.13 28.40
C GLU A 665 -8.24 -15.83 27.61
N THR A 666 -7.99 -15.89 26.30
CA THR A 666 -7.92 -14.71 25.44
C THR A 666 -9.28 -14.00 25.35
N PRO A 667 -9.29 -12.65 25.24
CA PRO A 667 -10.53 -11.91 25.03
C PRO A 667 -11.25 -12.31 23.75
N TYR A 668 -10.50 -12.72 22.72
CA TYR A 668 -11.08 -13.18 21.46
C TYR A 668 -11.92 -14.43 21.62
N TYR A 669 -11.42 -15.41 22.38
CA TYR A 669 -12.16 -16.65 22.67
C TYR A 669 -13.35 -16.39 23.61
N LYS A 670 -13.13 -15.62 24.68
CA LYS A 670 -14.17 -15.30 25.67
C LYS A 670 -15.33 -14.48 25.10
N ALA A 671 -15.05 -13.60 24.14
CA ALA A 671 -16.08 -12.81 23.45
C ALA A 671 -16.84 -13.59 22.38
N THR A 672 -16.46 -14.84 22.09
CA THR A 672 -17.12 -15.71 21.11
C THR A 672 -18.17 -16.58 21.78
N ASP A 673 -19.35 -16.63 21.16
CA ASP A 673 -20.49 -17.45 21.60
C ASP A 673 -20.11 -18.94 21.61
N GLU A 674 -20.49 -19.67 22.66
CA GLU A 674 -20.03 -21.04 22.90
C GLU A 674 -20.35 -22.00 21.74
N GLY A 675 -21.55 -21.87 21.14
CA GLY A 675 -21.98 -22.70 20.03
C GLY A 675 -21.25 -22.48 18.70
N LEU A 676 -20.45 -21.41 18.57
CA LEU A 676 -19.66 -21.11 17.37
C LEU A 676 -18.19 -21.51 17.50
N ARG A 677 -17.73 -21.88 18.70
CA ARG A 677 -16.30 -22.10 18.98
C ARG A 677 -15.75 -23.29 18.19
N ASP A 678 -16.49 -24.39 18.12
CA ASP A 678 -16.06 -25.58 17.39
C ASP A 678 -16.01 -25.31 15.87
N ASP A 679 -16.96 -24.56 15.34
CA ASP A 679 -16.97 -24.16 13.92
C ASP A 679 -15.80 -23.22 13.57
N ILE A 680 -15.41 -22.32 14.48
CA ILE A 680 -14.24 -21.44 14.31
C ILE A 680 -12.95 -22.26 14.35
N ILE A 681 -12.85 -23.22 15.27
CA ILE A 681 -11.70 -24.14 15.35
C ILE A 681 -11.59 -24.91 14.03
N LYS A 682 -12.69 -25.52 13.56
CA LYS A 682 -12.74 -26.22 12.27
C LYS A 682 -12.32 -25.33 11.10
N SER A 683 -12.83 -24.10 11.05
CA SER A 683 -12.45 -23.12 10.04
C SER A 683 -10.95 -22.80 10.06
N ALA A 684 -10.34 -22.72 11.25
CA ALA A 684 -8.90 -22.51 11.39
C ALA A 684 -8.09 -23.66 10.79
N GLU A 685 -8.57 -24.90 10.97
CA GLU A 685 -7.91 -26.08 10.42
C GLU A 685 -8.00 -26.16 8.89
N GLU A 686 -9.16 -25.84 8.33
CA GLU A 686 -9.39 -25.81 6.89
C GLU A 686 -8.53 -24.72 6.23
N LEU A 687 -8.50 -23.51 6.80
CA LEU A 687 -7.74 -22.37 6.26
C LEU A 687 -6.22 -22.52 6.41
N ARG A 688 -5.75 -23.35 7.35
CA ARG A 688 -4.32 -23.64 7.54
C ARG A 688 -3.75 -24.54 6.44
N GLU A 689 -4.59 -25.31 5.75
CA GLU A 689 -4.11 -26.23 4.71
C GLU A 689 -3.44 -25.46 3.56
N ASP A 690 -2.23 -25.86 3.20
CA ASP A 690 -1.45 -25.20 2.16
C ASP A 690 -1.91 -25.66 0.77
N TYR A 691 -2.09 -24.73 -0.16
CA TYR A 691 -2.52 -25.05 -1.54
C TYR A 691 -1.48 -24.66 -2.59
N THR A 692 -1.45 -25.41 -3.69
CA THR A 692 -0.82 -25.02 -4.96
C THR A 692 -1.86 -24.34 -5.84
N GLU A 693 -1.54 -23.18 -6.40
CA GLU A 693 -2.48 -22.41 -7.22
C GLU A 693 -2.07 -22.44 -8.70
N LYS A 694 -3.02 -22.77 -9.58
CA LYS A 694 -2.87 -22.71 -11.03
C LYS A 694 -3.83 -21.70 -11.64
N LYS A 695 -3.28 -20.66 -12.27
CA LYS A 695 -4.03 -19.61 -12.98
C LYS A 695 -4.09 -19.89 -14.48
N PHE A 696 -5.22 -19.60 -15.10
CA PHE A 696 -5.45 -19.80 -16.53
C PHE A 696 -5.71 -18.48 -17.28
N ARG A 697 -5.50 -18.48 -18.61
CA ARG A 697 -5.69 -17.28 -19.46
C ARG A 697 -7.13 -16.75 -19.48
N SER A 698 -8.10 -17.61 -19.18
CA SER A 698 -9.52 -17.26 -18.99
C SER A 698 -9.79 -16.41 -17.75
N GLY A 699 -8.81 -16.23 -16.85
CA GLY A 699 -8.99 -15.64 -15.52
C GLY A 699 -9.42 -16.65 -14.44
N GLY A 700 -9.60 -17.93 -14.80
CA GLY A 700 -9.94 -18.99 -13.86
C GLY A 700 -8.77 -19.45 -13.01
N ILE A 701 -9.09 -20.02 -11.85
CA ILE A 701 -8.14 -20.44 -10.82
C ILE A 701 -8.50 -21.84 -10.32
N LEU A 702 -7.50 -22.71 -10.18
CA LEU A 702 -7.64 -23.99 -9.48
C LEU A 702 -6.60 -24.06 -8.34
N GLN A 703 -7.07 -24.22 -7.11
CA GLN A 703 -6.22 -24.45 -5.93
C GLN A 703 -6.27 -25.94 -5.54
N THR A 704 -5.12 -26.59 -5.39
CA THR A 704 -5.01 -28.01 -5.02
C THR A 704 -4.18 -28.14 -3.73
N PRO A 705 -4.69 -28.79 -2.66
CA PRO A 705 -3.93 -29.00 -1.43
C PRO A 705 -2.55 -29.62 -1.68
N LYS A 706 -1.50 -29.14 -1.01
CA LYS A 706 -0.14 -29.69 -1.12
C LYS A 706 -0.07 -31.13 -0.59
N ASN A 707 -0.82 -31.42 0.47
CA ASN A 707 -0.92 -32.75 1.09
C ASN A 707 -2.25 -33.41 0.70
N PHE A 708 -2.43 -33.62 -0.62
CA PHE A 708 -3.69 -34.09 -1.19
C PHE A 708 -4.00 -35.54 -0.76
N ARG A 709 -5.10 -35.74 -0.02
CA ARG A 709 -5.56 -37.06 0.43
C ARG A 709 -6.83 -37.47 -0.32
N GLN A 710 -6.70 -37.90 -1.57
CA GLN A 710 -7.76 -38.54 -2.35
C GLN A 710 -7.29 -39.87 -2.95
N ASN A 711 -8.23 -40.74 -3.32
CA ASN A 711 -7.91 -41.88 -4.18
C ASN A 711 -7.48 -41.36 -5.57
N ALA A 712 -6.45 -41.96 -6.17
CA ALA A 712 -5.84 -41.51 -7.43
C ALA A 712 -6.86 -41.34 -8.58
N ASP A 713 -7.85 -42.23 -8.68
CA ASP A 713 -8.90 -42.14 -9.72
C ASP A 713 -9.88 -40.98 -9.48
N GLU A 714 -10.20 -40.71 -8.21
CA GLU A 714 -11.10 -39.63 -7.80
C GLU A 714 -10.42 -38.27 -7.93
N GLU A 715 -9.14 -38.21 -7.55
CA GLU A 715 -8.25 -37.08 -7.79
C GLU A 715 -8.19 -36.72 -9.28
N ALA A 716 -7.88 -37.70 -10.13
CA ALA A 716 -7.78 -37.48 -11.57
C ALA A 716 -9.11 -36.99 -12.17
N LYS A 717 -10.24 -37.55 -11.71
CA LYS A 717 -11.60 -37.11 -12.09
C LYS A 717 -11.82 -35.64 -11.69
N ASN A 718 -11.55 -35.30 -10.43
CA ASN A 718 -11.80 -33.98 -9.85
C ASN A 718 -10.90 -32.90 -10.46
N ILE A 719 -9.59 -33.15 -10.52
CA ILE A 719 -8.63 -32.24 -11.16
C ILE A 719 -9.03 -31.98 -12.61
N ARG A 720 -9.36 -33.02 -13.38
CA ARG A 720 -9.78 -32.84 -14.78
C ARG A 720 -11.06 -32.02 -14.91
N ALA A 721 -12.05 -32.33 -14.08
CA ALA A 721 -13.36 -31.69 -14.08
C ALA A 721 -13.24 -30.18 -13.80
N TYR A 722 -12.59 -29.80 -12.70
CA TYR A 722 -12.46 -28.40 -12.30
C TYR A 722 -11.39 -27.63 -13.09
N THR A 723 -10.36 -28.32 -13.61
CA THR A 723 -9.43 -27.71 -14.58
C THR A 723 -10.18 -27.22 -15.81
N LEU A 724 -11.18 -27.96 -16.30
CA LEU A 724 -11.95 -27.58 -17.47
C LEU A 724 -12.77 -26.29 -17.22
N LEU A 725 -13.47 -26.22 -16.08
CA LEU A 725 -14.22 -25.03 -15.67
C LEU A 725 -13.31 -23.81 -15.48
N ALA A 726 -12.17 -23.99 -14.82
CA ALA A 726 -11.21 -22.92 -14.61
C ALA A 726 -10.57 -22.46 -15.93
N LYS A 727 -10.03 -23.39 -16.72
CA LYS A 727 -9.27 -23.09 -17.94
C LYS A 727 -10.11 -22.49 -19.05
N ASP A 728 -11.31 -23.01 -19.27
CA ASP A 728 -12.09 -22.66 -20.47
C ASP A 728 -13.21 -21.67 -20.16
N TYR A 729 -13.69 -21.59 -18.91
CA TYR A 729 -14.85 -20.77 -18.52
C TYR A 729 -14.55 -19.75 -17.41
N GLY A 730 -13.33 -19.69 -16.91
CA GLY A 730 -12.90 -18.64 -15.96
C GLY A 730 -13.38 -18.84 -14.52
N TYR A 731 -13.91 -20.02 -14.17
CA TYR A 731 -14.34 -20.30 -12.80
C TYR A 731 -13.15 -20.45 -11.85
N LYS A 732 -13.42 -20.29 -10.55
CA LYS A 732 -12.40 -20.36 -9.49
C LYS A 732 -12.81 -21.39 -8.45
N TYR A 733 -11.99 -22.43 -8.29
CA TYR A 733 -12.27 -23.55 -7.40
C TYR A 733 -11.04 -23.91 -6.55
N ARG A 734 -11.30 -24.43 -5.35
CA ARG A 734 -10.33 -25.09 -4.48
C ARG A 734 -10.76 -26.54 -4.29
N LEU A 735 -9.89 -27.49 -4.62
CA LEU A 735 -10.14 -28.91 -4.35
C LEU A 735 -10.03 -29.18 -2.85
N LEU A 736 -10.84 -30.10 -2.35
CA LEU A 736 -10.86 -30.51 -0.94
C LEU A 736 -10.40 -31.97 -0.80
N SER A 737 -9.77 -32.32 0.32
CA SER A 737 -9.38 -33.71 0.61
C SER A 737 -10.61 -34.60 0.86
N VAL A 738 -10.55 -35.91 0.53
CA VAL A 738 -11.73 -36.83 0.53
C VAL A 738 -12.35 -37.03 1.91
N VAL A 739 -11.53 -36.92 2.95
CA VAL A 739 -11.94 -37.08 4.35
C VAL A 739 -11.51 -35.84 5.11
N ASP A 740 -12.41 -35.27 5.92
CA ASP A 740 -12.00 -34.28 6.92
C ASP A 740 -11.19 -34.94 8.04
N LYS A 741 -10.64 -34.15 8.96
CA LYS A 741 -9.78 -34.69 10.04
C LYS A 741 -10.54 -35.61 11.01
N ASP A 742 -11.86 -35.51 11.03
CA ASP A 742 -12.76 -36.28 11.90
C ASP A 742 -13.22 -37.61 11.27
N GLY A 743 -12.83 -37.88 10.01
CA GLY A 743 -13.18 -39.13 9.33
C GLY A 743 -14.45 -39.05 8.47
N HIS A 744 -15.07 -37.87 8.31
CA HIS A 744 -16.27 -37.66 7.51
C HIS A 744 -15.95 -37.33 6.05
N LYS A 745 -16.86 -37.73 5.15
CA LYS A 745 -16.70 -37.52 3.70
C LYS A 745 -16.90 -36.04 3.35
N ASN A 746 -15.91 -35.43 2.70
CA ASN A 746 -15.97 -34.05 2.23
C ASN A 746 -16.52 -33.93 0.79
N ALA A 747 -16.89 -32.73 0.38
CA ALA A 747 -17.22 -32.40 -1.01
C ALA A 747 -15.96 -32.42 -1.90
N ASP A 748 -16.13 -32.47 -3.23
CA ASP A 748 -14.98 -32.52 -4.15
C ASP A 748 -14.19 -31.20 -4.21
N ALA A 749 -14.89 -30.05 -4.13
CA ALA A 749 -14.29 -28.72 -4.22
C ALA A 749 -15.14 -27.63 -3.53
N LYS A 750 -14.55 -26.47 -3.27
CA LYS A 750 -15.23 -25.22 -2.89
C LYS A 750 -15.13 -24.21 -4.04
N ASN A 751 -16.26 -23.61 -4.42
CA ASN A 751 -16.32 -22.51 -5.37
C ASN A 751 -15.84 -21.22 -4.68
N LEU A 752 -14.75 -20.63 -5.15
CA LEU A 752 -14.10 -19.47 -4.50
C LEU A 752 -14.84 -18.15 -4.75
N ILE A 753 -15.86 -18.13 -5.61
CA ILE A 753 -16.67 -16.94 -5.88
C ILE A 753 -17.96 -16.97 -5.06
N THR A 754 -18.63 -18.12 -5.02
CA THR A 754 -19.93 -18.27 -4.36
C THR A 754 -19.84 -18.84 -2.95
N GLY A 755 -18.69 -19.38 -2.55
CA GLY A 755 -18.50 -20.08 -1.28
C GLY A 755 -19.11 -21.50 -1.24
N LEU A 756 -19.83 -21.93 -2.28
CA LEU A 756 -20.56 -23.19 -2.29
C LEU A 756 -19.64 -24.41 -2.38
N LEU A 757 -20.02 -25.48 -1.68
CA LEU A 757 -19.36 -26.79 -1.75
C LEU A 757 -19.89 -27.56 -2.96
N SER A 758 -18.99 -27.88 -3.88
CA SER A 758 -19.27 -28.47 -5.19
C SER A 758 -18.85 -29.93 -5.29
N ASP A 759 -19.70 -30.74 -5.90
CA ASP A 759 -19.44 -32.14 -6.25
C ASP A 759 -19.47 -32.34 -7.78
N ALA A 760 -18.43 -32.98 -8.31
CA ALA A 760 -18.25 -33.18 -9.75
C ALA A 760 -18.68 -34.60 -10.17
N LYS A 761 -19.65 -34.66 -11.10
CA LYS A 761 -20.21 -35.89 -11.65
C LYS A 761 -19.97 -36.01 -13.16
N ILE A 762 -19.49 -37.18 -13.58
CA ILE A 762 -19.27 -37.54 -14.99
C ILE A 762 -20.11 -38.80 -15.30
N PRO A 763 -21.43 -38.67 -15.56
CA PRO A 763 -22.31 -39.82 -15.72
C PRO A 763 -22.07 -40.59 -17.03
N ILE A 764 -22.14 -41.93 -16.98
CA ILE A 764 -21.93 -42.84 -18.13
C ILE A 764 -23.26 -43.39 -18.72
N SER A 765 -24.41 -43.00 -18.15
CA SER A 765 -25.74 -43.54 -18.47
C SER A 765 -26.14 -43.38 -19.95
N LYS A 766 -26.89 -44.34 -20.51
CA LYS A 766 -27.52 -44.19 -21.85
C LYS A 766 -28.72 -43.23 -21.83
N SER A 767 -29.38 -43.06 -20.68
CA SER A 767 -30.55 -42.19 -20.51
C SER A 767 -30.13 -40.83 -19.95
N GLY A 768 -30.38 -39.75 -20.70
CA GLY A 768 -30.06 -38.37 -20.27
C GLY A 768 -30.81 -37.94 -19.02
N LYS A 769 -32.08 -38.36 -18.88
CA LYS A 769 -32.87 -38.14 -17.66
C LYS A 769 -32.17 -38.75 -16.45
N ASN A 770 -31.76 -40.01 -16.55
CA ASN A 770 -31.14 -40.74 -15.44
C ASN A 770 -29.72 -40.21 -15.15
N ALA A 771 -28.99 -39.78 -16.19
CA ALA A 771 -27.67 -39.17 -16.04
C ALA A 771 -27.71 -37.95 -15.13
N ILE A 772 -28.66 -37.04 -15.36
CA ILE A 772 -28.87 -35.85 -14.51
C ILE A 772 -29.42 -36.24 -13.14
N GLN A 773 -30.46 -37.09 -13.11
CA GLN A 773 -31.16 -37.41 -11.88
C GLN A 773 -30.26 -38.12 -10.85
N ASN A 774 -29.48 -39.10 -11.30
CA ASN A 774 -28.59 -39.83 -10.40
C ASN A 774 -27.42 -38.97 -9.93
N SER A 775 -26.93 -38.05 -10.77
CA SER A 775 -25.85 -37.12 -10.40
C SER A 775 -26.29 -36.19 -9.27
N ILE A 776 -27.45 -35.53 -9.42
CA ILE A 776 -27.98 -34.61 -8.41
C ILE A 776 -28.34 -35.36 -7.13
N LYS A 777 -28.99 -36.53 -7.24
CA LYS A 777 -29.34 -37.36 -6.09
C LYS A 777 -28.09 -37.79 -5.30
N SER A 778 -27.05 -38.26 -5.99
CA SER A 778 -25.81 -38.71 -5.35
C SER A 778 -25.04 -37.57 -4.69
N ALA A 779 -25.05 -36.37 -5.27
CA ALA A 779 -24.44 -35.19 -4.67
C ALA A 779 -25.22 -34.74 -3.42
N SER A 780 -26.54 -34.66 -3.53
CA SER A 780 -27.42 -34.24 -2.43
C SER A 780 -27.33 -35.15 -1.19
N ASN A 781 -27.16 -36.46 -1.37
CA ASN A 781 -27.02 -37.43 -0.27
C ASN A 781 -25.81 -37.17 0.65
N GLN A 782 -24.86 -36.33 0.25
CA GLN A 782 -23.71 -35.95 1.09
C GLN A 782 -24.05 -34.83 2.09
N GLU A 783 -25.25 -34.25 2.01
CA GLU A 783 -25.81 -33.17 2.86
C GLU A 783 -25.05 -31.84 2.81
N ILE A 784 -23.72 -31.85 2.91
CA ILE A 784 -22.83 -30.67 2.86
C ILE A 784 -22.73 -30.04 1.46
N VAL A 785 -23.01 -30.80 0.40
CA VAL A 785 -22.89 -30.34 -0.99
C VAL A 785 -24.02 -29.37 -1.31
N SER A 786 -23.68 -28.21 -1.90
CA SER A 786 -24.62 -27.17 -2.30
C SER A 786 -24.53 -26.78 -3.79
N GLU A 787 -23.48 -27.18 -4.49
CA GLU A 787 -23.31 -27.03 -5.94
C GLU A 787 -23.07 -28.41 -6.59
N VAL A 788 -23.68 -28.67 -7.75
CA VAL A 788 -23.42 -29.90 -8.51
C VAL A 788 -22.90 -29.55 -9.90
N TYR A 789 -21.67 -29.95 -10.19
CA TYR A 789 -21.10 -29.85 -11.53
C TYR A 789 -21.23 -31.17 -12.29
N ILE A 790 -21.95 -31.15 -13.41
CA ILE A 790 -22.20 -32.34 -14.24
C ILE A 790 -21.53 -32.16 -15.61
N TYR A 791 -20.51 -32.96 -15.88
CA TYR A 791 -19.89 -33.04 -17.20
C TYR A 791 -20.48 -34.22 -18.00
N LEU A 792 -21.23 -33.90 -19.05
CA LEU A 792 -21.89 -34.89 -19.90
C LEU A 792 -20.94 -35.32 -21.02
N GLY A 793 -20.30 -36.48 -20.85
CA GLY A 793 -19.42 -37.07 -21.89
C GLY A 793 -20.14 -37.58 -23.14
N ARG A 794 -21.47 -37.46 -23.22
CA ARG A 794 -22.33 -37.85 -24.34
C ARG A 794 -23.36 -36.75 -24.61
N ASP A 795 -23.82 -36.67 -25.85
CA ASP A 795 -24.87 -35.75 -26.24
C ASP A 795 -26.23 -36.28 -25.80
N TYR A 796 -26.97 -35.48 -25.04
CA TYR A 796 -28.35 -35.78 -24.64
C TYR A 796 -29.30 -34.71 -25.18
N LYS A 797 -30.54 -35.12 -25.49
CA LYS A 797 -31.59 -34.18 -25.90
C LYS A 797 -31.89 -33.22 -24.74
N ASN A 798 -32.08 -31.94 -25.02
CA ASN A 798 -32.46 -30.93 -24.01
C ASN A 798 -33.71 -31.35 -23.20
N VAL A 799 -34.65 -32.07 -23.83
CA VAL A 799 -35.85 -32.62 -23.17
C VAL A 799 -35.49 -33.61 -22.06
N ASP A 800 -34.46 -34.43 -22.26
CA ASP A 800 -34.04 -35.43 -21.28
C ASP A 800 -33.31 -34.77 -20.10
N ILE A 801 -32.49 -33.76 -20.37
CA ILE A 801 -31.86 -32.92 -19.33
C ILE A 801 -32.93 -32.26 -18.46
N TRP A 802 -33.94 -31.65 -19.10
CA TRP A 802 -35.05 -31.00 -18.40
C TRP A 802 -35.89 -31.98 -17.56
N LYS A 803 -36.19 -33.17 -18.11
CA LYS A 803 -36.87 -34.25 -17.36
C LYS A 803 -36.05 -34.70 -16.15
N GLY A 804 -34.72 -34.76 -16.27
CA GLY A 804 -33.81 -35.10 -15.19
C GLY A 804 -33.79 -34.04 -14.08
N LEU A 805 -33.67 -32.76 -14.44
CA LEU A 805 -33.76 -31.63 -13.50
C LEU A 805 -35.11 -31.63 -12.75
N LYS A 806 -36.23 -31.76 -13.49
CA LYS A 806 -37.57 -31.83 -12.88
C LYS A 806 -37.69 -33.01 -11.92
N ALA A 807 -37.21 -34.19 -12.28
CA ALA A 807 -37.29 -35.36 -11.41
C ALA A 807 -36.46 -35.23 -10.12
N SER A 808 -35.38 -34.44 -10.16
CA SER A 808 -34.45 -34.25 -9.05
C SER A 808 -34.87 -33.17 -8.07
N LEU A 809 -35.55 -32.13 -8.57
CA LEU A 809 -35.92 -30.92 -7.81
C LEU A 809 -37.43 -30.82 -7.52
N GLN A 810 -38.20 -31.89 -7.74
CA GLN A 810 -39.63 -31.89 -7.47
C GLN A 810 -39.91 -32.03 -5.96
N GLY A 811 -40.75 -31.16 -5.42
CA GLY A 811 -41.06 -31.11 -3.99
C GLY A 811 -39.88 -30.56 -3.19
N ASP A 812 -39.57 -31.19 -2.07
CA ASP A 812 -38.44 -30.82 -1.20
C ASP A 812 -37.20 -31.70 -1.44
N ARG A 813 -37.12 -32.35 -2.62
CA ARG A 813 -35.97 -33.18 -2.98
C ARG A 813 -34.74 -32.33 -3.23
N ALA A 814 -33.60 -32.87 -2.79
CA ALA A 814 -32.28 -32.27 -2.92
C ALA A 814 -32.22 -30.83 -2.40
N SER A 815 -32.91 -30.53 -1.28
CA SER A 815 -33.06 -29.19 -0.71
C SER A 815 -31.74 -28.47 -0.42
N ASN A 816 -30.66 -29.20 -0.15
CA ASN A 816 -29.32 -28.67 0.06
C ASN A 816 -28.67 -28.09 -1.21
N ILE A 817 -29.07 -28.52 -2.41
CA ILE A 817 -28.49 -28.03 -3.66
C ILE A 817 -29.06 -26.66 -4.01
N ARG A 818 -28.19 -25.66 -4.15
CA ARG A 818 -28.51 -24.28 -4.58
C ARG A 818 -28.20 -24.07 -6.06
N GLU A 819 -27.13 -24.69 -6.56
CA GLU A 819 -26.63 -24.45 -7.90
C GLU A 819 -26.33 -25.74 -8.68
N ILE A 820 -26.68 -25.75 -9.98
CA ILE A 820 -26.38 -26.87 -10.88
C ILE A 820 -25.70 -26.33 -12.13
N ILE A 821 -24.49 -26.81 -12.39
CA ILE A 821 -23.69 -26.48 -13.57
C ILE A 821 -23.63 -27.70 -14.47
N ILE A 822 -24.08 -27.57 -15.72
CA ILE A 822 -24.05 -28.65 -16.70
C ILE A 822 -23.16 -28.24 -17.86
N LEU A 823 -22.09 -29.00 -18.09
CA LEU A 823 -21.27 -28.89 -19.28
C LEU A 823 -21.60 -30.04 -20.25
N THR A 824 -22.10 -29.68 -21.43
CA THR A 824 -22.39 -30.64 -22.50
C THR A 824 -21.13 -30.98 -23.30
N LYS A 825 -21.13 -32.12 -23.98
CA LYS A 825 -20.00 -32.60 -24.78
C LYS A 825 -19.57 -31.64 -25.89
N ASP A 826 -20.49 -30.86 -26.45
CA ASP A 826 -20.25 -29.80 -27.44
C ASP A 826 -19.64 -28.52 -26.84
N GLY A 827 -19.28 -28.52 -25.54
CA GLY A 827 -18.62 -27.39 -24.88
C GLY A 827 -19.59 -26.27 -24.48
N ARG A 828 -20.90 -26.53 -24.38
CA ARG A 828 -21.86 -25.53 -23.88
C ARG A 828 -22.04 -25.67 -22.37
N LEU A 829 -21.75 -24.61 -21.65
CA LEU A 829 -21.97 -24.52 -20.22
C LEU A 829 -23.36 -23.94 -19.92
N LYS A 830 -24.15 -24.61 -19.09
CA LYS A 830 -25.46 -24.14 -18.63
C LYS A 830 -25.50 -24.12 -17.11
N ARG A 831 -25.86 -22.98 -16.54
CA ARG A 831 -26.03 -22.77 -15.10
C ARG A 831 -27.52 -22.72 -14.77
N TYR A 832 -27.90 -23.40 -13.69
CA TYR A 832 -29.27 -23.41 -13.19
C TYR A 832 -29.29 -23.09 -11.70
N ASP A 833 -30.17 -22.16 -11.34
CA ASP A 833 -30.53 -21.82 -9.97
C ASP A 833 -31.60 -22.83 -9.51
N ALA A 834 -31.25 -23.67 -8.53
CA ALA A 834 -32.09 -24.78 -8.11
C ALA A 834 -33.37 -24.29 -7.44
N ASP A 835 -33.32 -23.18 -6.70
CA ASP A 835 -34.49 -22.61 -6.02
C ASP A 835 -35.51 -22.06 -7.03
N LYS A 836 -35.03 -21.31 -8.04
CA LYS A 836 -35.90 -20.87 -9.14
C LYS A 836 -36.52 -22.04 -9.90
N LEU A 837 -35.78 -23.12 -10.10
CA LEU A 837 -36.31 -24.32 -10.75
C LEU A 837 -37.37 -25.02 -9.88
N ARG A 838 -37.16 -25.13 -8.56
CA ARG A 838 -38.15 -25.68 -7.62
C ARG A 838 -39.46 -24.89 -7.69
N GLU A 839 -39.41 -23.56 -7.66
CA GLU A 839 -40.59 -22.71 -7.80
C GLU A 839 -41.32 -22.93 -9.13
N LEU A 840 -40.57 -23.01 -10.22
CA LEU A 840 -41.11 -23.23 -11.56
C LEU A 840 -41.79 -24.61 -11.67
N PHE A 841 -41.22 -25.64 -11.06
CA PHE A 841 -41.81 -26.98 -11.03
C PHE A 841 -43.01 -27.09 -10.09
N LYS A 842 -43.07 -26.30 -9.01
CA LYS A 842 -44.26 -26.14 -8.16
C LYS A 842 -45.42 -25.50 -8.94
N LYS A 843 -45.17 -24.45 -9.72
CA LYS A 843 -46.19 -23.74 -10.53
C LYS A 843 -46.79 -24.60 -11.67
N LYS A 844 -45.98 -25.41 -12.35
CA LYS A 844 -46.45 -26.32 -13.42
C LYS A 844 -47.17 -27.60 -12.94
N GLY A 845 -47.39 -27.76 -11.64
CA GLY A 845 -48.19 -28.85 -11.07
C GLY A 845 -49.66 -28.50 -10.83
N LYS A 846 -50.08 -27.26 -11.11
CA LYS A 846 -51.44 -26.76 -10.84
C LYS A 846 -52.28 -26.40 -12.08
N ASN A 847 -51.86 -26.79 -13.29
CA ASN A 847 -52.67 -26.76 -14.51
C ASN A 847 -52.28 -27.91 -15.43
#